data_AF-A0A6I8PND8-F1
#
_entry.id   AF-A0A6I8PND8-F1
#
_cell.length_a   1.000
_cell.length_b   1.000
_cell.length_c   1.000
_cell.angle_alpha   90.00
_cell.angle_beta   90.00
_cell.angle_gamma   90.00
#
_symmetry.space_group_name_H-M   'P 1'
#
loop_
_entity.id
_entity.type
_entity.pdbx_description
1 polymer ?
#
loop_
_entity_poly.entity_id
_entity_poly.type
_entity_poly.pdbx_seq_one_letter_code
_entity_poly.pdbx_strand_id
1 'polypeptide(L)'
;SLDEEEGGKTCNLQHLKVISFSLPTGEAKNLLPYPGPNKMRDCFCTVNLDQEEVFRTQVVEKSLSPFYSEEFYFEIPRKFQYLSFYIYDKSVLQRDLRIGKVTIKKEDLCNHTGKETWYSLQPVDSNSEVQVRRVLLCFRIYHISLSFIKHSPRLCLNVIGVSSALHENLNPSSIFRVDLWNNGNLVQDIFLGEIKVPVKVLRNDSSHQAWYLLQPKDNGSKSSKTDDLGSLRLNVCYTEDSVLPSEYYNPLKNLLLKSSDVQPISASAAYILGEVCRDKYDAVLPLVRLLLHHNKLVPFATAVAELDLKNTQEANTIFRGNSLATRCLDEMMKIVGRHYLKVTLKPILDEICESSKSCEIDPIKLKDGDNVENNKENLRYYVDKVFSTIVQSSMSCPTVMCDVFYSLRHMAAQKFPNDPHVQYSAVSSFVFLRFFAVAVVSPHTFHLRPHHPDAQTVRTLTLISKTIQTLGSWGSLSKSKSSFKETFMCEFFKMFQEEKYIEAVKKFLEEISSTESKEPSGLTEAVHLKEGDMYKRAQGRNRIGKKNFKKRWFCLTSRELTYHKQQGSKDAIYTILVRNILAVEKLEESSFNKKNMFQVIHMEKPNIEKPLYVQANNCVEASEWIEILCRVSRCNHKRLSAYHPSAYLNGNWLCCKATSETTSGCTPCTASVPADVQIDIDEDRETERIYSLFTLNMSKFQKMEEACGSIAVYQGPQKDADDYSHFIIEDSVATFKTLQQIKAILEKLSEPHEKYRKKRSTSESQRAQGSIRFSCKQ
;
A
#
# COMPACT_ATOMS: atom_id res chain seq x y z
N SER A 1 5.76 -9.68 26.19
CA SER A 1 6.99 -9.49 26.98
C SER A 1 7.26 -10.78 27.73
N LEU A 2 8.08 -11.64 27.13
CA LEU A 2 8.84 -12.77 27.71
C LEU A 2 9.59 -13.38 26.52
N ASP A 3 10.62 -12.66 26.07
CA ASP A 3 11.65 -13.11 25.13
C ASP A 3 12.97 -12.67 25.75
N GLU A 4 13.51 -13.46 26.68
CA GLU A 4 14.92 -13.43 27.06
C GLU A 4 15.24 -14.71 27.85
N GLU A 5 16.46 -15.21 27.66
CA GLU A 5 17.05 -16.45 28.19
C GLU A 5 16.72 -17.78 27.49
N GLU A 6 17.48 -18.06 26.41
CA GLU A 6 18.38 -19.23 26.41
C GLU A 6 19.57 -18.96 25.45
N GLY A 7 20.78 -18.91 26.01
CA GLY A 7 22.00 -18.60 25.29
C GLY A 7 22.54 -19.78 24.48
N GLY A 8 22.93 -19.52 23.24
CA GLY A 8 23.79 -20.41 22.44
C GLY A 8 23.43 -20.47 20.96
N LYS A 9 23.94 -19.52 20.17
CA LYS A 9 23.84 -19.46 18.68
C LYS A 9 22.41 -19.46 18.13
N THR A 10 21.65 -18.41 18.46
CA THR A 10 20.41 -18.10 17.74
C THR A 10 20.76 -17.46 16.39
N CYS A 11 20.54 -18.20 15.30
CA CYS A 11 20.31 -17.57 14.01
C CYS A 11 19.17 -16.56 14.21
N ASN A 12 19.44 -15.27 14.04
CA ASN A 12 18.40 -14.24 13.93
C ASN A 12 17.58 -14.53 12.67
N LEU A 13 16.60 -15.40 12.80
CA LEU A 13 15.54 -15.61 11.82
C LEU A 13 14.44 -14.61 12.17
N GLN A 14 14.29 -13.55 11.36
CA GLN A 14 13.07 -12.77 11.36
C GLN A 14 11.92 -13.66 10.85
N HIS A 15 11.27 -14.37 11.77
CA HIS A 15 10.10 -15.20 11.47
C HIS A 15 8.85 -14.32 11.29
N LEU A 16 8.88 -13.44 10.30
CA LEU A 16 7.70 -12.70 9.87
C LEU A 16 6.82 -13.64 9.05
N LYS A 17 5.73 -14.10 9.67
CA LYS A 17 4.61 -14.68 8.95
C LYS A 17 3.76 -13.55 8.44
N VAL A 18 3.79 -13.35 7.14
CA VAL A 18 2.92 -12.39 6.50
C VAL A 18 1.69 -13.14 6.05
N ILE A 19 0.56 -12.67 6.54
CA ILE A 19 -0.73 -13.19 6.12
C ILE A 19 -1.42 -12.07 5.38
N SER A 20 -1.62 -12.23 4.08
CA SER A 20 -2.42 -11.32 3.29
C SER A 20 -3.80 -11.90 3.02
N PHE A 21 -4.84 -11.09 3.19
CA PHE A 21 -6.14 -11.38 2.61
C PHE A 21 -6.35 -10.57 1.36
N SER A 22 -6.83 -11.20 0.28
CA SER A 22 -7.54 -10.49 -0.79
C SER A 22 -8.97 -11.01 -0.79
N LEU A 23 -9.91 -10.09 -0.65
CA LEU A 23 -11.33 -10.39 -0.50
C LEU A 23 -12.12 -9.39 -1.33
N PRO A 24 -12.53 -9.74 -2.55
CA PRO A 24 -13.66 -9.10 -3.19
C PRO A 24 -14.87 -9.45 -2.34
N THR A 25 -15.37 -8.50 -1.58
CA THR A 25 -16.63 -8.67 -0.85
C THR A 25 -17.71 -8.99 -1.86
N GLY A 26 -18.17 -10.24 -1.81
CA GLY A 26 -19.14 -10.76 -2.74
C GLY A 26 -20.56 -10.38 -2.36
N GLU A 27 -21.48 -10.90 -3.15
CA GLU A 27 -22.91 -10.65 -3.04
C GLU A 27 -23.50 -11.42 -1.84
N ALA A 28 -24.31 -10.79 -1.00
CA ALA A 28 -25.25 -11.54 -0.17
C ALA A 28 -26.58 -11.72 -0.92
N LYS A 29 -27.30 -12.80 -0.67
CA LYS A 29 -28.62 -13.07 -1.27
C LYS A 29 -29.58 -13.66 -0.26
N ASN A 30 -30.87 -13.47 -0.53
CA ASN A 30 -31.98 -14.05 0.22
C ASN A 30 -31.97 -13.64 1.71
N LEU A 31 -31.55 -12.41 2.01
CA LEU A 31 -31.67 -11.88 3.37
C LEU A 31 -33.16 -11.72 3.73
N LEU A 32 -33.52 -12.06 4.97
CA LEU A 32 -34.91 -11.99 5.44
C LEU A 32 -35.43 -10.54 5.43
N PRO A 33 -36.63 -10.23 4.92
CA PRO A 33 -37.18 -8.87 4.96
C PRO A 33 -37.54 -8.37 6.37
N TYR A 34 -37.72 -7.06 6.55
CA TYR A 34 -38.31 -6.51 7.78
C TYR A 34 -39.79 -6.91 7.92
N PRO A 35 -40.30 -7.14 9.15
CA PRO A 35 -41.73 -7.24 9.41
C PRO A 35 -42.37 -5.84 9.32
N GLY A 36 -43.02 -5.53 8.20
CA GLY A 36 -43.69 -4.24 7.98
C GLY A 36 -43.87 -3.87 6.49
N PRO A 37 -44.42 -2.67 6.19
CA PRO A 37 -44.65 -2.24 4.81
C PRO A 37 -43.36 -1.99 4.03
N ASN A 38 -42.27 -1.59 4.70
CA ASN A 38 -40.94 -1.46 4.09
C ASN A 38 -40.15 -2.76 4.28
N LYS A 39 -40.13 -3.62 3.25
CA LYS A 39 -39.54 -4.97 3.32
C LYS A 39 -38.02 -5.02 3.08
N MET A 40 -37.37 -3.88 2.85
CA MET A 40 -35.98 -3.80 2.40
C MET A 40 -35.02 -3.38 3.53
N ARG A 41 -33.75 -3.83 3.48
CA ARG A 41 -32.73 -3.58 4.51
C ARG A 41 -31.57 -2.72 4.00
N ASP A 42 -30.87 -2.07 4.93
CA ASP A 42 -29.68 -1.28 4.64
C ASP A 42 -28.45 -2.04 5.13
N CYS A 43 -27.86 -2.87 4.27
CA CYS A 43 -26.92 -3.89 4.71
C CYS A 43 -25.46 -3.47 4.58
N PHE A 44 -24.61 -3.82 5.56
CA PHE A 44 -23.15 -3.77 5.42
C PHE A 44 -22.49 -5.04 5.95
N CYS A 45 -21.27 -5.31 5.52
CA CYS A 45 -20.47 -6.45 5.93
C CYS A 45 -19.26 -5.98 6.75
N THR A 46 -18.94 -6.68 7.84
CA THR A 46 -17.66 -6.52 8.54
C THR A 46 -16.82 -7.78 8.42
N VAL A 47 -15.51 -7.58 8.42
CA VAL A 47 -14.51 -8.64 8.39
C VAL A 47 -13.79 -8.59 9.73
N ASN A 48 -13.74 -9.73 10.40
CA ASN A 48 -13.21 -9.84 11.74
C ASN A 48 -12.15 -10.94 11.78
N LEU A 49 -11.03 -10.63 12.43
CA LEU A 49 -10.07 -11.64 12.86
C LEU A 49 -10.37 -11.99 14.29
N ASP A 50 -10.84 -13.22 14.51
CA ASP A 50 -11.47 -13.69 15.73
C ASP A 50 -12.67 -12.81 16.13
N GLN A 51 -12.42 -11.71 16.84
CA GLN A 51 -13.43 -10.76 17.31
C GLN A 51 -13.09 -9.31 17.00
N GLU A 52 -11.89 -9.04 16.47
CA GLU A 52 -11.45 -7.69 16.15
C GLU A 52 -11.89 -7.36 14.73
N GLU A 53 -12.76 -6.35 14.59
CA GLU A 53 -13.16 -5.82 13.29
C GLU A 53 -11.93 -5.19 12.63
N VAL A 54 -11.52 -5.77 11.50
CA VAL A 54 -10.38 -5.28 10.70
C VAL A 54 -10.86 -4.50 9.48
N PHE A 55 -12.10 -4.73 9.02
CA PHE A 55 -12.66 -4.04 7.88
C PHE A 55 -14.20 -3.96 7.94
N ARG A 56 -14.76 -2.96 7.25
CA ARG A 56 -16.20 -2.72 7.11
C ARG A 56 -16.50 -2.17 5.71
N THR A 57 -17.48 -2.76 5.02
CA THR A 57 -17.91 -2.33 3.68
C THR A 57 -18.84 -1.12 3.71
N GLN A 58 -19.14 -0.58 2.53
CA GLN A 58 -20.30 0.28 2.32
C GLN A 58 -21.61 -0.37 2.73
N VAL A 59 -22.54 0.51 3.10
CA VAL A 59 -23.93 0.18 3.32
C VAL A 59 -24.63 0.17 1.97
N VAL A 60 -25.20 -0.97 1.60
CA VAL A 60 -26.07 -1.11 0.45
C VAL A 60 -27.51 -0.92 0.93
N GLU A 61 -28.07 0.24 0.61
CA GLU A 61 -29.42 0.61 1.02
C GLU A 61 -30.49 -0.16 0.25
N LYS A 62 -31.60 -0.43 0.93
CA LYS A 62 -32.84 -1.01 0.38
C LYS A 62 -32.63 -2.26 -0.46
N SER A 63 -31.78 -3.19 -0.01
CA SER A 63 -31.52 -4.45 -0.72
C SER A 63 -31.57 -5.65 0.21
N LEU A 64 -32.19 -6.73 -0.26
CA LEU A 64 -32.10 -8.07 0.35
C LEU A 64 -31.03 -8.94 -0.32
N SER A 65 -30.39 -8.41 -1.36
CA SER A 65 -29.28 -9.03 -2.07
C SER A 65 -28.16 -8.01 -2.29
N PRO A 66 -27.51 -7.53 -1.21
CA PRO A 66 -26.52 -6.47 -1.31
C PRO A 66 -25.27 -6.94 -2.05
N PHE A 67 -24.81 -6.15 -3.01
CA PHE A 67 -23.56 -6.36 -3.74
C PHE A 67 -22.53 -5.34 -3.27
N TYR A 68 -21.52 -5.78 -2.53
CA TYR A 68 -20.53 -4.90 -1.90
C TYR A 68 -19.40 -4.53 -2.88
N SER A 69 -18.85 -5.49 -3.62
CA SER A 69 -17.85 -5.27 -4.69
C SER A 69 -16.56 -4.56 -4.26
N GLU A 70 -16.18 -4.66 -2.99
CA GLU A 70 -14.97 -4.04 -2.45
C GLU A 70 -13.87 -5.08 -2.28
N GLU A 71 -12.69 -4.83 -2.84
CA GLU A 71 -11.49 -5.63 -2.63
C GLU A 71 -10.62 -5.02 -1.53
N PHE A 72 -10.15 -5.84 -0.59
CA PHE A 72 -9.24 -5.37 0.44
C PHE A 72 -8.00 -6.24 0.55
N TYR A 73 -6.87 -5.57 0.80
CA TYR A 73 -5.59 -6.16 1.14
C TYR A 73 -5.16 -5.66 2.52
N PHE A 74 -4.97 -6.59 3.46
CA PHE A 74 -4.32 -6.26 4.72
C PHE A 74 -3.42 -7.39 5.19
N GLU A 75 -2.39 -6.98 5.92
CA GLU A 75 -1.45 -7.85 6.59
C GLU A 75 -1.94 -8.15 7.98
N ILE A 76 -1.78 -9.39 8.44
CA ILE A 76 -2.16 -9.74 9.81
C ILE A 76 -0.95 -9.64 10.73
N PRO A 77 -0.92 -8.67 11.66
CA PRO A 77 0.21 -8.49 12.58
C PRO A 77 0.26 -9.54 13.70
N ARG A 78 -0.72 -10.45 13.79
CA ARG A 78 -0.96 -11.32 14.95
C ARG A 78 -1.44 -12.72 14.55
N LYS A 79 -1.31 -13.68 15.46
CA LYS A 79 -1.93 -15.01 15.31
C LYS A 79 -3.44 -14.88 15.54
N PHE A 80 -4.23 -15.44 14.62
CA PHE A 80 -5.69 -15.55 14.73
C PHE A 80 -6.12 -17.02 14.58
N GLN A 81 -7.35 -17.34 14.97
CA GLN A 81 -7.94 -18.68 14.84
C GLN A 81 -9.08 -18.71 13.81
N TYR A 82 -9.87 -17.65 13.72
CA TYR A 82 -11.05 -17.57 12.88
C TYR A 82 -11.06 -16.29 12.04
N LEU A 83 -11.41 -16.44 10.77
CA LEU A 83 -11.82 -15.33 9.91
C LEU A 83 -13.34 -15.32 9.85
N SER A 84 -13.96 -14.24 10.32
CA SER A 84 -15.41 -14.12 10.38
C SER A 84 -15.91 -12.95 9.55
N PHE A 85 -17.02 -13.15 8.86
CA PHE A 85 -17.75 -12.15 8.10
C PHE A 85 -19.12 -11.97 8.74
N TYR A 86 -19.46 -10.75 9.11
CA TYR A 86 -20.74 -10.44 9.73
C TYR A 86 -21.55 -9.55 8.80
N ILE A 87 -22.81 -9.90 8.58
CA ILE A 87 -23.76 -9.06 7.87
C ILE A 87 -24.61 -8.31 8.90
N TYR A 88 -24.66 -7.00 8.75
CA TYR A 88 -25.43 -6.09 9.58
C TYR A 88 -26.51 -5.40 8.77
N ASP A 89 -27.61 -5.09 9.44
CA ASP A 89 -28.60 -4.11 9.01
C ASP A 89 -28.35 -2.80 9.76
N LYS A 90 -28.08 -1.73 9.03
CA LYS A 90 -27.79 -0.42 9.57
C LYS A 90 -29.07 0.21 10.10
N SER A 91 -29.04 0.62 11.36
CA SER A 91 -30.16 1.34 11.96
C SER A 91 -29.79 2.81 12.17
N VAL A 92 -30.71 3.72 11.82
CA VAL A 92 -30.51 5.16 12.01
C VAL A 92 -30.73 5.57 13.48
N LEU A 93 -31.55 4.81 14.23
CA LEU A 93 -32.00 5.17 15.58
C LEU A 93 -31.61 4.16 16.66
N GLN A 94 -31.15 2.96 16.28
CA GLN A 94 -30.78 1.88 17.20
C GLN A 94 -29.36 1.37 16.90
N ARG A 95 -28.86 0.44 17.71
CA ARG A 95 -27.64 -0.30 17.37
C ARG A 95 -27.89 -1.14 16.11
N ASP A 96 -26.88 -1.22 15.25
CA ASP A 96 -26.91 -2.04 14.04
C ASP A 96 -27.24 -3.50 14.39
N LEU A 97 -28.17 -4.09 13.64
CA LEU A 97 -28.68 -5.44 13.89
C LEU A 97 -27.82 -6.46 13.13
N ARG A 98 -27.28 -7.46 13.82
CA ARG A 98 -26.57 -8.58 13.17
C ARG A 98 -27.58 -9.52 12.52
N ILE A 99 -27.49 -9.69 11.20
CA ILE A 99 -28.35 -10.59 10.42
C ILE A 99 -27.80 -12.02 10.49
N GLY A 100 -26.49 -12.19 10.29
CA GLY A 100 -25.86 -13.50 10.23
C GLY A 100 -24.34 -13.41 10.10
N LYS A 101 -23.66 -14.54 10.27
CA LYS A 101 -22.20 -14.63 10.11
C LYS A 101 -21.76 -15.83 9.27
N VAL A 102 -20.63 -15.67 8.59
CA VAL A 102 -19.81 -16.77 8.05
C VAL A 102 -18.53 -16.82 8.85
N THR A 103 -18.05 -18.00 9.21
CA THR A 103 -16.80 -18.14 9.96
C THR A 103 -15.98 -19.28 9.37
N ILE A 104 -14.73 -18.98 9.01
CA ILE A 104 -13.78 -19.93 8.43
C ILE A 104 -12.63 -20.07 9.42
N LYS A 105 -12.30 -21.30 9.81
CA LYS A 105 -11.13 -21.55 10.65
C LYS A 105 -9.86 -21.29 9.87
N LYS A 106 -8.83 -20.80 10.57
CA LYS A 106 -7.52 -20.54 9.98
C LYS A 106 -6.95 -21.77 9.26
N GLU A 107 -7.10 -22.96 9.86
CA GLU A 107 -6.62 -24.22 9.29
C GLU A 107 -7.29 -24.59 7.96
N ASP A 108 -8.50 -24.09 7.71
CA ASP A 108 -9.27 -24.37 6.50
C ASP A 108 -9.10 -23.29 5.41
N LEU A 109 -8.52 -22.13 5.72
CA LEU A 109 -8.42 -21.00 4.78
C LEU A 109 -7.67 -21.34 3.49
N CYS A 110 -6.67 -22.22 3.56
CA CYS A 110 -5.94 -22.69 2.38
C CYS A 110 -6.84 -23.45 1.39
N ASN A 111 -7.88 -24.15 1.89
CA ASN A 111 -8.81 -24.92 1.05
C ASN A 111 -9.76 -24.01 0.25
N HIS A 112 -10.01 -22.80 0.77
CA HIS A 112 -10.89 -21.79 0.19
C HIS A 112 -10.14 -20.74 -0.65
N THR A 113 -8.81 -20.80 -0.69
CA THR A 113 -7.96 -19.76 -1.31
C THR A 113 -8.20 -19.64 -2.83
N GLY A 114 -8.57 -18.44 -3.28
CA GLY A 114 -8.73 -18.09 -4.69
C GLY A 114 -9.96 -18.73 -5.36
N LYS A 115 -10.92 -19.22 -4.58
CA LYS A 115 -12.18 -19.79 -5.07
C LYS A 115 -13.34 -18.90 -4.65
N GLU A 116 -14.16 -18.52 -5.61
CA GLU A 116 -15.44 -17.86 -5.32
C GLU A 116 -16.45 -18.92 -4.84
N THR A 117 -16.92 -18.79 -3.60
CA THR A 117 -17.76 -19.80 -2.94
C THR A 117 -18.94 -19.13 -2.23
N TRP A 118 -20.10 -19.78 -2.26
CA TRP A 118 -21.29 -19.38 -1.49
C TRP A 118 -21.28 -20.05 -0.11
N TYR A 119 -21.49 -19.25 0.93
CA TYR A 119 -21.56 -19.70 2.32
C TYR A 119 -22.94 -19.35 2.91
N SER A 120 -23.62 -20.32 3.50
CA SER A 120 -24.89 -20.06 4.19
C SER A 120 -24.66 -19.29 5.49
N LEU A 121 -25.43 -18.23 5.71
CA LEU A 121 -25.33 -17.40 6.90
C LEU A 121 -25.77 -18.20 8.14
N GLN A 122 -24.94 -18.17 9.17
CA GLN A 122 -25.22 -18.77 10.46
C GLN A 122 -25.82 -17.73 11.40
N PRO A 123 -26.78 -18.11 12.26
CA PRO A 123 -27.34 -17.21 13.26
C PRO A 123 -26.25 -16.72 14.21
N VAL A 124 -26.37 -15.47 14.63
CA VAL A 124 -25.50 -14.85 15.64
C VAL A 124 -26.25 -14.86 16.97
N ASP A 125 -26.07 -15.90 17.78
CA ASP A 125 -26.59 -15.96 19.15
C ASP A 125 -25.48 -15.73 20.19
N SER A 126 -25.88 -15.39 21.42
CA SER A 126 -24.96 -15.15 22.55
C SER A 126 -24.13 -16.38 22.95
N ASN A 127 -24.55 -17.59 22.53
CA ASN A 127 -23.86 -18.85 22.81
C ASN A 127 -22.80 -19.19 21.74
N SER A 128 -22.90 -18.55 20.57
CA SER A 128 -22.00 -18.68 19.42
C SER A 128 -20.83 -17.68 19.46
N GLU A 129 -20.80 -16.79 20.45
CA GLU A 129 -19.77 -15.78 20.67
C GLU A 129 -19.10 -15.95 22.05
N VAL A 130 -17.77 -15.92 22.08
CA VAL A 130 -16.99 -15.97 23.33
C VAL A 130 -16.88 -14.56 23.91
N GLN A 131 -17.42 -14.28 25.09
CA GLN A 131 -17.41 -12.92 25.63
C GLN A 131 -16.15 -12.58 26.44
N VAL A 132 -15.33 -13.57 26.79
CA VAL A 132 -14.07 -13.39 27.55
C VAL A 132 -12.95 -14.20 26.88
N ARG A 133 -11.77 -13.60 26.67
CA ARG A 133 -10.71 -14.22 25.83
C ARG A 133 -9.94 -15.37 26.50
N ARG A 134 -9.72 -15.33 27.82
CA ARG A 134 -8.91 -16.33 28.56
C ARG A 134 -9.41 -16.52 29.99
N VAL A 135 -9.34 -17.75 30.48
CA VAL A 135 -9.64 -18.10 31.88
C VAL A 135 -8.50 -18.95 32.43
N LEU A 136 -8.08 -18.66 33.66
CA LEU A 136 -7.13 -19.50 34.40
C LEU A 136 -7.91 -20.58 35.13
N LEU A 137 -7.61 -21.85 34.83
CA LEU A 137 -8.22 -22.98 35.52
C LEU A 137 -7.16 -23.75 36.31
N CYS A 138 -7.54 -24.17 37.53
CA CYS A 138 -6.77 -25.07 38.37
C CYS A 138 -7.62 -26.30 38.69
N PHE A 139 -7.10 -27.49 38.38
CA PHE A 139 -7.76 -28.77 38.63
C PHE A 139 -6.99 -29.56 39.70
N ARG A 140 -7.71 -30.11 40.69
CA ARG A 140 -7.12 -30.93 41.77
C ARG A 140 -8.05 -32.08 42.13
N ILE A 141 -7.53 -33.30 42.23
CA ILE A 141 -8.28 -34.50 42.63
C ILE A 141 -8.06 -34.72 44.13
N TYR A 142 -9.13 -34.90 44.92
CA TYR A 142 -9.06 -35.20 46.35
C TYR A 142 -9.88 -36.45 46.69
N HIS A 143 -9.34 -37.31 47.55
CA HIS A 143 -10.12 -38.31 48.29
C HIS A 143 -10.88 -37.60 49.42
N ILE A 144 -12.18 -37.84 49.54
CA ILE A 144 -13.06 -37.12 50.47
C ILE A 144 -12.67 -37.39 51.93
N SER A 145 -12.37 -36.33 52.69
CA SER A 145 -12.67 -36.25 54.12
C SER A 145 -13.05 -34.80 54.47
N LEU A 146 -14.13 -34.64 55.23
CA LEU A 146 -14.80 -33.36 55.51
C LEU A 146 -13.94 -32.41 56.37
N SER A 147 -13.86 -31.12 56.01
CA SER A 147 -14.00 -29.97 56.93
C SER A 147 -13.91 -28.60 56.23
N PHE A 148 -14.55 -27.60 56.87
CA PHE A 148 -14.98 -26.26 56.43
C PHE A 148 -13.88 -25.19 56.23
N ILE A 149 -14.20 -24.09 55.50
CA ILE A 149 -14.04 -22.64 55.89
C ILE A 149 -14.74 -21.69 54.88
N LYS A 150 -15.27 -20.55 55.40
CA LYS A 150 -16.04 -19.46 54.74
C LYS A 150 -15.25 -18.14 54.56
N HIS A 151 -15.63 -17.34 53.54
CA HIS A 151 -15.80 -15.85 53.44
C HIS A 151 -15.22 -15.17 52.15
N SER A 152 -16.05 -14.34 51.48
CA SER A 152 -16.02 -13.81 50.08
C SER A 152 -15.37 -12.40 49.91
N PRO A 153 -15.33 -11.70 48.72
CA PRO A 153 -15.70 -12.07 47.33
C PRO A 153 -14.66 -11.65 46.23
N ARG A 154 -14.37 -12.53 45.25
CA ARG A 154 -13.95 -12.27 43.84
C ARG A 154 -13.80 -13.63 43.13
N LEU A 155 -14.16 -13.73 41.84
CA LEU A 155 -14.27 -14.99 41.09
C LEU A 155 -12.98 -15.83 41.16
N CYS A 156 -12.98 -16.88 41.98
CA CYS A 156 -11.94 -17.92 42.06
C CYS A 156 -12.56 -19.23 41.55
N LEU A 157 -11.97 -19.82 40.52
CA LEU A 157 -12.45 -21.06 39.92
C LEU A 157 -11.75 -22.26 40.60
N ASN A 158 -12.52 -22.99 41.42
CA ASN A 158 -12.08 -24.14 42.21
C ASN A 158 -12.95 -25.35 41.84
N VAL A 159 -12.37 -26.40 41.25
CA VAL A 159 -13.12 -27.60 40.82
C VAL A 159 -13.22 -28.56 42.01
N ILE A 160 -14.40 -28.64 42.63
CA ILE A 160 -14.65 -29.42 43.86
C ILE A 160 -15.34 -30.74 43.48
N GLY A 161 -14.54 -31.78 43.23
CA GLY A 161 -14.94 -33.19 43.30
C GLY A 161 -15.78 -33.76 42.14
N VAL A 162 -15.28 -34.84 41.54
CA VAL A 162 -16.09 -35.80 40.77
C VAL A 162 -16.52 -36.89 41.75
N SER A 163 -17.81 -37.20 41.82
CA SER A 163 -18.37 -38.26 42.68
C SER A 163 -17.57 -39.57 42.55
N SER A 164 -17.34 -40.24 43.68
CA SER A 164 -16.58 -41.50 43.81
C SER A 164 -17.12 -42.68 42.98
N ALA A 165 -18.20 -42.48 42.22
CA ALA A 165 -18.79 -43.49 41.35
C ALA A 165 -18.12 -43.61 39.96
N LEU A 166 -17.14 -42.76 39.61
CA LEU A 166 -16.49 -42.78 38.28
C LEU A 166 -15.11 -43.46 38.25
N HIS A 167 -14.68 -44.10 39.34
CA HIS A 167 -13.32 -44.62 39.46
C HIS A 167 -13.08 -46.00 38.81
N GLU A 168 -14.08 -46.58 38.16
CA GLU A 168 -13.90 -47.78 37.33
C GLU A 168 -14.25 -47.46 35.87
N ASN A 169 -13.21 -47.20 35.06
CA ASN A 169 -13.21 -47.08 33.60
C ASN A 169 -13.47 -45.70 32.95
N LEU A 170 -12.80 -44.63 33.39
CA LEU A 170 -12.67 -43.42 32.54
C LEU A 170 -11.62 -43.63 31.44
N ASN A 171 -12.07 -43.68 30.18
CA ASN A 171 -11.23 -43.80 29.01
C ASN A 171 -10.22 -42.61 28.93
N PRO A 172 -8.92 -42.83 28.71
CA PRO A 172 -7.94 -41.73 28.57
C PRO A 172 -8.25 -40.74 27.44
N SER A 173 -9.14 -41.09 26.49
CA SER A 173 -9.65 -40.17 25.45
C SER A 173 -10.84 -39.31 25.89
N SER A 174 -11.38 -39.50 27.09
CA SER A 174 -12.49 -38.69 27.62
C SER A 174 -12.05 -37.23 27.86
N ILE A 175 -12.99 -36.29 27.71
CA ILE A 175 -12.75 -34.84 27.78
C ILE A 175 -13.66 -34.24 28.86
N PHE A 176 -13.07 -33.46 29.78
CA PHE A 176 -13.81 -32.59 30.68
C PHE A 176 -14.24 -31.33 29.96
N ARG A 177 -15.53 -31.01 30.07
CA ARG A 177 -16.12 -29.80 29.52
C ARG A 177 -16.42 -28.83 30.65
N VAL A 178 -15.93 -27.60 30.53
CA VAL A 178 -16.19 -26.49 31.47
C VAL A 178 -16.87 -25.37 30.70
N ASP A 179 -18.14 -25.12 31.00
CA ASP A 179 -18.89 -23.99 30.42
C ASP A 179 -18.84 -22.81 31.42
N LEU A 180 -18.47 -21.62 30.94
CA LEU A 180 -18.50 -20.39 31.72
C LEU A 180 -19.74 -19.58 31.38
N TRP A 181 -20.47 -19.15 32.41
CA TRP A 181 -21.68 -18.34 32.29
C TRP A 181 -21.58 -17.14 33.23
N ASN A 182 -22.12 -15.99 32.80
CA ASN A 182 -22.35 -14.82 33.63
C ASN A 182 -23.82 -14.82 34.07
N ASN A 183 -24.06 -14.75 35.37
CA ASN A 183 -25.41 -14.71 35.91
C ASN A 183 -25.99 -13.30 35.71
N GLY A 184 -26.79 -13.16 34.66
CA GLY A 184 -27.51 -11.93 34.37
C GLY A 184 -28.68 -11.79 35.32
N ASN A 185 -28.65 -10.81 36.22
CA ASN A 185 -29.78 -10.50 37.10
C ASN A 185 -31.05 -10.26 36.24
N LEU A 186 -31.92 -11.28 36.20
CA LEU A 186 -33.31 -11.31 35.71
C LEU A 186 -33.58 -11.58 34.21
N VAL A 187 -32.59 -11.77 33.32
CA VAL A 187 -32.86 -12.15 31.91
C VAL A 187 -31.80 -13.12 31.36
N GLN A 188 -31.87 -14.38 31.82
CA GLN A 188 -31.11 -15.54 31.34
C GLN A 188 -29.58 -15.48 31.51
N ASP A 189 -28.98 -16.61 31.89
CA ASP A 189 -27.53 -16.73 32.04
C ASP A 189 -26.83 -16.50 30.69
N ILE A 190 -25.84 -15.59 30.67
CA ILE A 190 -25.09 -15.23 29.47
C ILE A 190 -23.89 -16.16 29.34
N PHE A 191 -23.84 -16.98 28.31
CA PHE A 191 -22.67 -17.82 28.04
C PHE A 191 -21.45 -16.96 27.70
N LEU A 192 -20.33 -17.25 28.35
CA LEU A 192 -19.06 -16.55 28.13
C LEU A 192 -18.06 -17.39 27.31
N GLY A 193 -18.21 -18.72 27.28
CA GLY A 193 -17.38 -19.64 26.50
C GLY A 193 -17.23 -21.03 27.15
N GLU A 194 -16.75 -22.01 26.38
CA GLU A 194 -16.50 -23.40 26.78
C GLU A 194 -15.00 -23.73 26.74
N ILE A 195 -14.55 -24.62 27.62
CA ILE A 195 -13.20 -25.20 27.62
C ILE A 195 -13.33 -26.73 27.61
N LYS A 196 -12.57 -27.37 26.73
CA LYS A 196 -12.45 -28.83 26.61
C LYS A 196 -11.07 -29.28 27.07
N VAL A 197 -10.98 -29.99 28.20
CA VAL A 197 -9.72 -30.47 28.80
C VAL A 197 -9.66 -32.00 28.78
N PRO A 198 -8.72 -32.63 28.05
CA PRO A 198 -8.57 -34.08 28.05
C PRO A 198 -8.24 -34.64 29.44
N VAL A 199 -8.91 -35.72 29.86
CA VAL A 199 -8.74 -36.38 31.18
C VAL A 199 -7.29 -36.82 31.41
N LYS A 200 -6.55 -37.17 30.36
CA LYS A 200 -5.12 -37.54 30.43
C LYS A 200 -4.23 -36.47 31.08
N VAL A 201 -4.61 -35.18 31.01
CA VAL A 201 -3.85 -34.06 31.59
C VAL A 201 -3.93 -34.07 33.13
N LEU A 202 -4.91 -34.76 33.71
CA LEU A 202 -5.19 -34.80 35.15
C LEU A 202 -4.67 -36.07 35.85
N ARG A 203 -4.01 -36.99 35.12
CA ARG A 203 -3.56 -38.30 35.65
C ARG A 203 -2.22 -38.27 36.39
N ASN A 204 -1.53 -37.14 36.45
CA ASN A 204 -0.35 -36.98 37.30
C ASN A 204 -0.82 -36.39 38.64
N ASP A 205 -0.49 -36.99 39.78
CA ASP A 205 -0.93 -36.65 41.16
C ASP A 205 -0.60 -35.21 41.66
N SER A 206 -0.25 -34.31 40.75
CA SER A 206 0.00 -32.89 40.98
C SER A 206 -1.15 -32.04 40.41
N SER A 207 -1.55 -30.98 41.13
CA SER A 207 -2.53 -30.01 40.64
C SER A 207 -2.14 -29.46 39.26
N HIS A 208 -3.06 -29.49 38.29
CA HIS A 208 -2.85 -28.95 36.95
C HIS A 208 -3.40 -27.52 36.85
N GLN A 209 -2.52 -26.55 36.60
CA GLN A 209 -2.88 -25.14 36.46
C GLN A 209 -2.44 -24.62 35.09
N ALA A 210 -3.39 -24.14 34.28
CA ALA A 210 -3.09 -23.57 32.97
C ALA A 210 -4.11 -22.51 32.55
N TRP A 211 -3.67 -21.56 31.72
CA TRP A 211 -4.55 -20.64 31.03
C TRP A 211 -5.19 -21.32 29.82
N TYR A 212 -6.50 -21.25 29.72
CA TYR A 212 -7.26 -21.80 28.60
C TYR A 212 -7.94 -20.68 27.83
N LEU A 213 -7.90 -20.80 26.49
CA LEU A 213 -8.69 -19.96 25.61
C LEU A 213 -10.13 -20.49 25.61
N LEU A 214 -11.10 -19.61 25.84
CA LEU A 214 -12.51 -19.97 25.75
C LEU A 214 -12.90 -20.18 24.29
N GLN A 215 -13.69 -21.23 24.03
CA GLN A 215 -14.21 -21.59 22.72
C GLN A 215 -15.73 -21.37 22.66
N PRO A 216 -16.32 -21.12 21.49
CA PRO A 216 -17.78 -21.14 21.33
C PRO A 216 -18.34 -22.54 21.66
N LYS A 217 -19.64 -22.60 21.98
CA LYS A 217 -20.29 -23.88 22.30
C LYS A 217 -20.32 -24.78 21.06
N ASP A 218 -19.77 -25.98 21.16
CA ASP A 218 -19.89 -27.00 20.11
C ASP A 218 -21.31 -27.60 20.16
N ASN A 219 -22.27 -26.92 19.54
CA ASN A 219 -23.60 -27.48 19.33
C ASN A 219 -23.51 -28.45 18.15
N GLY A 220 -23.17 -29.71 18.44
CA GLY A 220 -23.33 -30.79 17.47
C GLY A 220 -24.74 -30.76 16.91
N SER A 221 -24.86 -30.48 15.61
CA SER A 221 -26.04 -30.58 14.72
C SER A 221 -27.41 -30.80 15.39
N LYS A 222 -27.83 -29.90 16.30
CA LYS A 222 -29.23 -29.81 16.69
C LYS A 222 -29.83 -28.71 15.85
N SER A 223 -30.50 -29.14 14.78
CA SER A 223 -31.35 -28.32 13.93
C SER A 223 -32.49 -27.72 14.75
N SER A 224 -32.25 -26.63 15.49
CA SER A 224 -33.31 -25.66 15.72
C SER A 224 -33.64 -25.08 14.34
N LYS A 225 -34.91 -25.18 13.92
CA LYS A 225 -35.42 -24.71 12.62
C LYS A 225 -34.57 -23.57 12.07
N THR A 226 -33.79 -23.87 11.04
CA THR A 226 -32.95 -22.88 10.37
C THR A 226 -33.90 -21.91 9.68
N ASP A 227 -34.14 -20.75 10.28
CA ASP A 227 -34.54 -19.61 9.48
C ASP A 227 -33.44 -19.44 8.43
N ASP A 228 -33.81 -19.53 7.14
CA ASP A 228 -32.87 -19.30 6.04
C ASP A 228 -32.48 -17.82 6.08
N LEU A 229 -31.36 -17.52 6.75
CA LEU A 229 -30.84 -16.16 6.93
C LEU A 229 -30.24 -15.59 5.64
N GLY A 230 -30.19 -16.37 4.57
CA GLY A 230 -29.55 -16.05 3.31
C GLY A 230 -28.14 -16.61 3.20
N SER A 231 -27.45 -16.22 2.14
CA SER A 231 -26.09 -16.70 1.83
C SER A 231 -25.18 -15.56 1.41
N LEU A 232 -23.89 -15.71 1.67
CA LEU A 232 -22.84 -14.75 1.35
C LEU A 232 -21.83 -15.37 0.38
N ARG A 233 -21.59 -14.72 -0.75
CA ARG A 233 -20.54 -15.09 -1.69
C ARG A 233 -19.23 -14.46 -1.25
N LEU A 234 -18.16 -15.25 -1.17
CA LEU A 234 -16.83 -14.78 -0.81
C LEU A 234 -15.78 -15.39 -1.74
N ASN A 235 -14.79 -14.58 -2.10
CA ASN A 235 -13.55 -15.06 -2.70
C ASN A 235 -12.42 -14.72 -1.73
N VAL A 236 -11.99 -15.69 -0.92
CA VAL A 236 -10.96 -15.48 0.10
C VAL A 236 -9.62 -15.90 -0.51
N CYS A 237 -8.59 -15.05 -0.45
CA CYS A 237 -7.22 -15.46 -0.73
C CYS A 237 -6.40 -15.39 0.56
N TYR A 238 -5.85 -16.52 1.02
CA TYR A 238 -4.97 -16.59 2.20
C TYR A 238 -3.58 -17.07 1.77
N THR A 239 -2.55 -16.35 2.17
CA THR A 239 -1.15 -16.76 1.97
C THR A 239 -0.41 -16.71 3.31
N GLU A 240 0.50 -17.66 3.54
CA GLU A 240 1.39 -17.69 4.71
C GLU A 240 2.81 -17.91 4.21
N ASP A 241 3.50 -16.80 4.03
CA ASP A 241 4.86 -16.76 3.48
C ASP A 241 5.88 -16.90 4.63
N SER A 242 6.97 -17.63 4.38
CA SER A 242 7.98 -17.96 5.40
C SER A 242 9.31 -17.34 5.02
N VAL A 243 9.59 -16.14 5.52
CA VAL A 243 10.78 -15.37 5.18
C VAL A 243 12.04 -15.99 5.80
N LEU A 244 13.01 -16.33 4.96
CA LEU A 244 14.36 -16.77 5.32
C LEU A 244 15.29 -15.55 5.52
N PRO A 245 16.50 -15.72 6.07
CA PRO A 245 17.47 -14.62 6.16
C PRO A 245 17.88 -14.08 4.79
N SER A 246 18.18 -12.78 4.70
CA SER A 246 18.50 -12.05 3.45
C SER A 246 19.50 -12.73 2.52
N GLU A 247 20.51 -13.39 3.08
CA GLU A 247 21.56 -14.07 2.31
C GLU A 247 21.03 -15.09 1.31
N TYR A 248 19.91 -15.75 1.63
CA TYR A 248 19.28 -16.70 0.74
C TYR A 248 18.63 -16.02 -0.47
N TYR A 249 18.05 -14.83 -0.28
CA TYR A 249 17.30 -14.11 -1.31
C TYR A 249 18.17 -13.26 -2.24
N ASN A 250 19.42 -12.99 -1.88
CA ASN A 250 20.36 -12.18 -2.66
C ASN A 250 20.47 -12.57 -4.15
N PRO A 251 20.54 -13.86 -4.56
CA PRO A 251 20.59 -14.22 -5.97
C PRO A 251 19.34 -13.79 -6.76
N LEU A 252 18.14 -14.04 -6.20
CA LEU A 252 16.88 -13.66 -6.84
C LEU A 252 16.72 -12.15 -6.88
N LYS A 253 16.97 -11.47 -5.75
CA LYS A 253 16.97 -10.01 -5.63
C LYS A 253 17.87 -9.36 -6.67
N ASN A 254 19.13 -9.79 -6.77
CA ASN A 254 20.09 -9.26 -7.73
C ASN A 254 19.66 -9.47 -9.19
N LEU A 255 19.02 -10.60 -9.51
CA LEU A 255 18.50 -10.85 -10.85
C LEU A 255 17.35 -9.89 -11.19
N LEU A 256 16.42 -9.68 -10.25
CA LEU A 256 15.30 -8.75 -10.40
C LEU A 256 15.76 -7.30 -10.55
N LEU A 257 16.73 -6.86 -9.73
CA LEU A 257 17.27 -5.49 -9.76
C LEU A 257 18.04 -5.15 -11.05
N LYS A 258 18.52 -6.17 -11.78
CA LYS A 258 19.16 -6.02 -13.10
C LYS A 258 18.18 -6.01 -14.27
N SER A 259 16.87 -6.12 -14.01
CA SER A 259 15.87 -6.27 -15.08
C SER A 259 15.86 -5.10 -16.08
N SER A 260 16.11 -3.87 -15.62
CA SER A 260 16.21 -2.69 -16.50
C SER A 260 17.39 -2.73 -17.46
N ASP A 261 18.40 -3.53 -17.16
CA ASP A 261 19.67 -3.59 -17.91
C ASP A 261 19.63 -4.70 -18.97
N VAL A 262 18.58 -5.53 -18.98
CA VAL A 262 18.37 -6.61 -19.95
C VAL A 262 17.68 -6.06 -21.19
N GLN A 263 18.21 -6.41 -22.37
CA GLN A 263 17.61 -6.10 -23.66
C GLN A 263 17.45 -7.40 -24.47
N PRO A 264 16.26 -7.68 -25.02
CA PRO A 264 15.02 -6.91 -24.86
C PRO A 264 14.45 -6.98 -23.43
N ILE A 265 13.67 -5.97 -23.02
CA ILE A 265 13.08 -5.91 -21.66
C ILE A 265 12.14 -7.10 -21.39
N SER A 266 11.53 -7.66 -22.44
CA SER A 266 10.68 -8.85 -22.37
C SER A 266 11.43 -10.10 -21.88
N ALA A 267 12.75 -10.15 -22.03
CA ALA A 267 13.60 -11.23 -21.52
C ALA A 267 14.05 -11.03 -20.06
N SER A 268 13.65 -9.94 -19.40
CA SER A 268 14.05 -9.64 -18.02
C SER A 268 13.26 -10.45 -16.98
N ALA A 269 13.86 -10.73 -15.83
CA ALA A 269 13.22 -11.54 -14.79
C ALA A 269 11.94 -10.89 -14.22
N ALA A 270 11.95 -9.57 -14.06
CA ALA A 270 10.78 -8.82 -13.61
C ALA A 270 9.63 -8.83 -14.64
N TYR A 271 9.94 -8.75 -15.94
CA TYR A 271 8.92 -8.85 -16.99
C TYR A 271 8.32 -10.26 -17.06
N ILE A 272 9.19 -11.29 -17.07
CA ILE A 272 8.77 -12.70 -17.04
C ILE A 272 7.85 -12.99 -15.86
N LEU A 273 8.17 -12.48 -14.66
CA LEU A 273 7.30 -12.61 -13.50
C LEU A 273 5.90 -12.02 -13.76
N GLY A 274 5.85 -10.81 -14.35
CA GLY A 274 4.60 -10.13 -14.69
C GLY A 274 3.76 -10.91 -15.70
N GLU A 275 4.39 -11.53 -16.69
CA GLU A 275 3.73 -12.37 -17.70
C GLU A 275 3.19 -13.68 -17.12
N VAL A 276 4.02 -14.36 -16.33
CA VAL A 276 3.64 -15.62 -15.67
C VAL A 276 2.49 -15.40 -14.67
N CYS A 277 2.45 -14.24 -14.01
CA CYS A 277 1.44 -13.86 -13.02
C CYS A 277 0.33 -12.94 -13.58
N ARG A 278 0.17 -12.84 -14.91
CA ARG A 278 -0.69 -11.84 -15.56
C ARG A 278 -2.16 -11.86 -15.09
N ASP A 279 -2.72 -13.05 -14.83
CA ASP A 279 -4.16 -13.19 -14.55
C ASP A 279 -4.61 -12.58 -13.21
N LYS A 280 -3.72 -12.60 -12.20
CA LYS A 280 -4.06 -12.18 -10.83
C LYS A 280 -3.42 -10.86 -10.43
N TYR A 281 -2.45 -10.37 -11.21
CA TYR A 281 -1.66 -9.16 -10.91
C TYR A 281 -0.94 -9.17 -9.55
N ASP A 282 -0.90 -10.31 -8.86
CA ASP A 282 -0.31 -10.48 -7.53
C ASP A 282 1.20 -10.13 -7.48
N ALA A 283 1.87 -10.14 -8.64
CA ALA A 283 3.29 -9.82 -8.76
C ALA A 283 3.61 -8.33 -8.81
N VAL A 284 2.65 -7.47 -9.16
CA VAL A 284 2.93 -6.04 -9.41
C VAL A 284 3.36 -5.33 -8.13
N LEU A 285 2.59 -5.47 -7.06
CA LEU A 285 2.88 -4.81 -5.79
C LEU A 285 4.26 -5.17 -5.21
N PRO A 286 4.63 -6.45 -5.02
CA PRO A 286 5.94 -6.80 -4.47
C PRO A 286 7.09 -6.36 -5.39
N LEU A 287 6.90 -6.47 -6.70
CA LEU A 287 7.89 -6.02 -7.67
C LEU A 287 8.12 -4.50 -7.62
N VAL A 288 7.03 -3.71 -7.58
CA VAL A 288 7.09 -2.25 -7.49
C VAL A 288 7.77 -1.83 -6.19
N ARG A 289 7.41 -2.44 -5.05
CA ARG A 289 8.04 -2.16 -3.75
C ARG A 289 9.55 -2.45 -3.78
N LEU A 290 9.94 -3.64 -4.23
CA LEU A 290 11.35 -4.03 -4.30
C LEU A 290 12.16 -3.09 -5.21
N LEU A 291 11.65 -2.78 -6.40
CA LEU A 291 12.34 -1.90 -7.35
C LEU A 291 12.37 -0.45 -6.87
N LEU A 292 11.33 0.02 -6.18
CA LEU A 292 11.28 1.36 -5.61
C LEU A 292 12.31 1.52 -4.49
N HIS A 293 12.39 0.54 -3.58
CA HIS A 293 13.36 0.51 -2.48
C HIS A 293 14.81 0.67 -2.98
N HIS A 294 15.13 0.06 -4.12
CA HIS A 294 16.48 0.08 -4.72
C HIS A 294 16.67 1.15 -5.82
N ASN A 295 15.72 2.09 -5.99
CA ASN A 295 15.75 3.12 -7.05
C ASN A 295 15.87 2.57 -8.49
N LYS A 296 15.36 1.36 -8.73
CA LYS A 296 15.36 0.68 -10.04
C LYS A 296 14.01 0.71 -10.75
N LEU A 297 12.97 1.24 -10.09
CA LEU A 297 11.62 1.28 -10.64
C LEU A 297 11.47 2.16 -11.89
N VAL A 298 12.01 3.39 -11.88
CA VAL A 298 11.84 4.33 -12.99
C VAL A 298 12.45 3.78 -14.30
N PRO A 299 13.70 3.28 -14.31
CA PRO A 299 14.27 2.66 -15.51
C PRO A 299 13.45 1.46 -16.00
N PHE A 300 13.04 0.57 -15.10
CA PHE A 300 12.24 -0.60 -15.44
C PHE A 300 10.87 -0.23 -16.01
N ALA A 301 10.11 0.60 -15.31
CA ALA A 301 8.77 1.02 -15.74
C ALA A 301 8.81 1.78 -17.07
N THR A 302 9.85 2.58 -17.30
CA THR A 302 10.08 3.28 -18.58
C THR A 302 10.30 2.28 -19.71
N ALA A 303 11.18 1.28 -19.52
CA ALA A 303 11.48 0.27 -20.54
C ALA A 303 10.25 -0.59 -20.88
N VAL A 304 9.45 -1.00 -19.88
CA VAL A 304 8.22 -1.76 -20.12
C VAL A 304 7.16 -0.89 -20.81
N ALA A 305 7.03 0.38 -20.41
CA ALA A 305 6.13 1.32 -21.09
C ALA A 305 6.53 1.60 -22.54
N GLU A 306 7.83 1.60 -22.85
CA GLU A 306 8.33 1.71 -24.22
C GLU A 306 7.93 0.49 -25.07
N LEU A 307 8.03 -0.71 -24.50
CA LEU A 307 7.58 -1.95 -25.16
C LEU A 307 6.07 -1.90 -25.48
N ASP A 308 5.23 -1.48 -24.52
CA ASP A 308 3.80 -1.30 -24.76
C ASP A 308 3.52 -0.26 -25.85
N LEU A 309 4.30 0.83 -25.87
CA LEU A 309 4.17 1.89 -26.86
C LEU A 309 4.59 1.44 -28.26
N LYS A 310 5.61 0.58 -28.39
CA LYS A 310 6.00 -0.02 -29.68
C LYS A 310 4.83 -0.74 -30.33
N ASN A 311 4.06 -1.48 -29.53
CA ASN A 311 2.89 -2.25 -29.97
C ASN A 311 1.61 -1.41 -30.15
N THR A 312 1.62 -0.14 -29.73
CA THR A 312 0.45 0.75 -29.86
C THR A 312 0.37 1.33 -31.28
N GLN A 313 -0.76 1.08 -31.97
CA GLN A 313 -1.01 1.57 -33.33
C GLN A 313 -1.69 2.95 -33.34
N GLU A 314 -2.69 3.16 -32.48
CA GLU A 314 -3.47 4.40 -32.46
C GLU A 314 -3.14 5.29 -31.25
N ALA A 315 -2.92 6.59 -31.52
CA ALA A 315 -2.62 7.61 -30.51
C ALA A 315 -3.67 7.73 -29.39
N ASN A 316 -4.94 7.51 -29.71
CA ASN A 316 -6.07 7.53 -28.78
C ASN A 316 -6.08 6.33 -27.80
N THR A 317 -5.26 5.30 -28.00
CA THR A 317 -5.20 4.09 -27.15
C THR A 317 -3.99 4.05 -26.21
N ILE A 318 -3.11 5.05 -26.30
CA ILE A 318 -1.85 5.10 -25.54
C ILE A 318 -2.10 4.92 -24.03
N PHE A 319 -1.45 3.91 -23.46
CA PHE A 319 -1.56 3.52 -22.05
C PHE A 319 -2.99 3.36 -21.51
N ARG A 320 -4.01 3.12 -22.35
CA ARG A 320 -5.39 2.88 -21.89
C ARG A 320 -5.66 1.43 -21.47
N GLY A 321 -4.79 0.50 -21.84
CA GLY A 321 -4.89 -0.92 -21.50
C GLY A 321 -4.45 -1.27 -20.07
N ASN A 322 -4.74 -2.51 -19.67
CA ASN A 322 -4.23 -3.15 -18.45
C ASN A 322 -2.98 -3.97 -18.80
N SER A 323 -1.82 -3.31 -18.83
CA SER A 323 -0.53 -3.93 -19.09
C SER A 323 0.33 -3.94 -17.83
N LEU A 324 1.45 -4.65 -17.87
CA LEU A 324 2.42 -4.62 -16.77
C LEU A 324 2.89 -3.19 -16.50
N ALA A 325 3.17 -2.38 -17.54
CA ALA A 325 3.58 -0.99 -17.34
C ALA A 325 2.50 -0.18 -16.63
N THR A 326 1.26 -0.23 -17.12
CA THR A 326 0.19 0.61 -16.55
C THR A 326 -0.10 0.25 -15.10
N ARG A 327 -0.05 -1.04 -14.75
CA ARG A 327 -0.23 -1.52 -13.36
C ARG A 327 0.94 -1.16 -12.46
N CYS A 328 2.19 -1.29 -12.93
CA CYS A 328 3.36 -0.85 -12.16
C CYS A 328 3.29 0.64 -11.83
N LEU A 329 2.85 1.45 -12.79
CA LEU A 329 2.70 2.90 -12.60
C LEU A 329 1.53 3.24 -11.67
N ASP A 330 0.42 2.52 -11.74
CA ASP A 330 -0.71 2.70 -10.81
C ASP A 330 -0.29 2.43 -9.36
N GLU A 331 0.37 1.29 -9.10
CA GLU A 331 0.85 0.96 -7.75
C GLU A 331 1.95 1.92 -7.28
N MET A 332 2.85 2.33 -8.16
CA MET A 332 3.86 3.35 -7.85
C MET A 332 3.20 4.64 -7.38
N MET A 333 2.23 5.17 -8.15
CA MET A 333 1.53 6.41 -7.79
C MET A 333 0.76 6.28 -6.48
N LYS A 334 0.13 5.12 -6.19
CA LYS A 334 -0.53 4.88 -4.90
C LYS A 334 0.45 4.93 -3.73
N ILE A 335 1.63 4.31 -3.90
CA ILE A 335 2.66 4.23 -2.87
C ILE A 335 3.30 5.60 -2.64
N VAL A 336 3.87 6.22 -3.68
CA VAL A 336 4.65 7.47 -3.56
C VAL A 336 3.75 8.70 -3.45
N GLY A 337 2.55 8.65 -4.02
CA GLY A 337 1.60 9.75 -4.08
C GLY A 337 0.68 9.87 -2.86
N ARG A 338 0.79 8.97 -1.87
CA ARG A 338 -0.10 8.96 -0.69
C ARG A 338 -0.12 10.29 0.06
N HIS A 339 1.06 10.82 0.41
CA HIS A 339 1.16 12.10 1.10
C HIS A 339 0.67 13.25 0.19
N TYR A 340 0.98 13.19 -1.10
CA TYR A 340 0.54 14.18 -2.08
C TYR A 340 -0.98 14.28 -2.17
N LEU A 341 -1.69 13.14 -2.26
CA LEU A 341 -3.17 13.13 -2.22
C LEU A 341 -3.71 13.66 -0.89
N LYS A 342 -3.05 13.34 0.23
CA LYS A 342 -3.49 13.80 1.54
C LYS A 342 -3.40 15.33 1.67
N VAL A 343 -2.31 15.94 1.21
CA VAL A 343 -2.17 17.40 1.25
C VAL A 343 -3.09 18.08 0.24
N THR A 344 -3.21 17.52 -0.97
CA THR A 344 -3.96 18.14 -2.07
C THR A 344 -5.48 17.95 -1.96
N LEU A 345 -5.97 16.74 -1.68
CA LEU A 345 -7.40 16.43 -1.77
C LEU A 345 -8.10 16.35 -0.42
N LYS A 346 -7.43 15.91 0.64
CA LYS A 346 -8.11 15.60 1.92
C LYS A 346 -8.95 16.76 2.46
N PRO A 347 -8.46 18.02 2.52
CA PRO A 347 -9.24 19.13 3.08
C PRO A 347 -10.58 19.36 2.35
N ILE A 348 -10.59 19.23 1.03
CA ILE A 348 -11.77 19.47 0.20
C ILE A 348 -12.72 18.27 0.25
N LEU A 349 -12.16 17.06 0.29
CA LEU A 349 -12.96 15.85 0.48
C LEU A 349 -13.64 15.84 1.85
N ASP A 350 -12.96 16.33 2.90
CA ASP A 350 -13.55 16.46 4.22
C ASP A 350 -14.72 17.45 4.20
N GLU A 351 -14.57 18.62 3.57
CA GLU A 351 -15.67 19.58 3.35
C GLU A 351 -16.84 18.98 2.57
N ILE A 352 -16.58 18.26 1.46
CA ILE A 352 -17.64 17.64 0.66
C ILE A 352 -18.42 16.63 1.50
N CYS A 353 -17.73 15.81 2.28
CA CYS A 353 -18.36 14.78 3.10
C CYS A 353 -19.08 15.33 4.35
N GLU A 354 -18.68 16.50 4.84
CA GLU A 354 -19.36 17.19 5.95
C GLU A 354 -20.53 18.05 5.46
N SER A 355 -20.65 18.26 4.15
CA SER A 355 -21.72 19.04 3.54
C SER A 355 -23.00 18.23 3.35
N SER A 356 -24.15 18.85 3.62
CA SER A 356 -25.47 18.30 3.29
C SER A 356 -26.02 18.76 1.94
N LYS A 357 -25.21 19.44 1.10
CA LYS A 357 -25.66 20.01 -0.17
C LYS A 357 -25.90 18.91 -1.22
N SER A 358 -27.07 18.93 -1.86
CA SER A 358 -27.34 18.05 -3.01
C SER A 358 -26.59 18.56 -4.25
N CYS A 359 -26.01 17.61 -4.99
CA CYS A 359 -25.33 17.83 -6.26
C CYS A 359 -25.93 16.95 -7.37
N GLU A 360 -27.13 16.37 -7.16
CA GLU A 360 -27.78 15.52 -8.15
C GLU A 360 -28.32 16.37 -9.31
N ILE A 361 -27.93 16.01 -10.52
CA ILE A 361 -28.26 16.71 -11.76
C ILE A 361 -28.88 15.76 -12.82
N ASP A 362 -29.00 14.47 -12.51
CA ASP A 362 -29.69 13.49 -13.34
C ASP A 362 -31.20 13.64 -13.15
N PRO A 363 -31.97 14.04 -14.18
CA PRO A 363 -33.42 14.26 -14.08
C PRO A 363 -34.21 13.07 -13.54
N ILE A 364 -33.70 11.84 -13.72
CA ILE A 364 -34.37 10.60 -13.30
C ILE A 364 -34.16 10.33 -11.80
N LYS A 365 -33.12 10.90 -11.19
CA LYS A 365 -32.74 10.66 -9.79
C LYS A 365 -33.10 11.79 -8.83
N LEU A 366 -33.63 12.90 -9.36
CA LEU A 366 -34.13 14.01 -8.56
C LEU A 366 -35.34 13.57 -7.73
N LYS A 367 -35.43 14.11 -6.52
CA LYS A 367 -36.59 13.96 -5.64
C LYS A 367 -37.56 15.11 -5.86
N ASP A 368 -38.83 14.89 -5.50
CA ASP A 368 -39.84 15.95 -5.54
C ASP A 368 -39.41 17.13 -4.66
N GLY A 369 -39.24 18.30 -5.26
CA GLY A 369 -38.77 19.53 -4.60
C GLY A 369 -37.27 19.85 -4.76
N ASP A 370 -36.49 18.99 -5.44
CA ASP A 370 -35.10 19.30 -5.77
C ASP A 370 -35.01 20.44 -6.81
N ASN A 371 -34.05 21.34 -6.62
CA ASN A 371 -33.75 22.42 -7.56
C ASN A 371 -32.47 22.08 -8.33
N VAL A 372 -32.63 21.73 -9.62
CA VAL A 372 -31.53 21.26 -10.49
C VAL A 372 -30.48 22.33 -10.69
N GLU A 373 -30.88 23.58 -10.86
CA GLU A 373 -30.02 24.73 -11.07
C GLU A 373 -29.12 24.96 -9.84
N ASN A 374 -29.69 24.92 -8.64
CA ASN A 374 -28.94 25.03 -7.39
C ASN A 374 -28.01 23.82 -7.19
N ASN A 375 -28.44 22.60 -7.51
CA ASN A 375 -27.60 21.40 -7.43
C ASN A 375 -26.43 21.48 -8.43
N LYS A 376 -26.66 22.06 -9.61
CA LYS A 376 -25.65 22.30 -10.65
C LYS A 376 -24.63 23.34 -10.20
N GLU A 377 -25.05 24.40 -9.52
CA GLU A 377 -24.14 25.39 -8.91
C GLU A 377 -23.31 24.79 -7.77
N ASN A 378 -23.92 23.98 -6.90
CA ASN A 378 -23.20 23.26 -5.84
C ASN A 378 -22.13 22.33 -6.44
N LEU A 379 -22.50 21.56 -7.46
CA LEU A 379 -21.57 20.66 -8.15
C LEU A 379 -20.44 21.45 -8.82
N ARG A 380 -20.76 22.57 -9.47
CA ARG A 380 -19.76 23.46 -10.08
C ARG A 380 -18.75 23.95 -9.05
N TYR A 381 -19.23 24.46 -7.91
CA TYR A 381 -18.38 24.94 -6.82
C TYR A 381 -17.37 23.87 -6.38
N TYR A 382 -17.82 22.64 -6.14
CA TYR A 382 -16.92 21.55 -5.74
C TYR A 382 -15.95 21.15 -6.84
N VAL A 383 -16.40 21.06 -8.09
CA VAL A 383 -15.52 20.77 -9.23
C VAL A 383 -14.44 21.84 -9.37
N ASP A 384 -14.80 23.12 -9.34
CA ASP A 384 -13.85 24.23 -9.46
C ASP A 384 -12.81 24.21 -8.33
N LYS A 385 -13.24 23.91 -7.10
CA LYS A 385 -12.35 23.82 -5.94
C LYS A 385 -11.37 22.65 -6.02
N VAL A 386 -11.88 21.46 -6.37
CA VAL A 386 -11.05 20.26 -6.56
C VAL A 386 -10.08 20.48 -7.73
N PHE A 387 -10.57 20.96 -8.86
CA PHE A 387 -9.76 21.23 -10.04
C PHE A 387 -8.64 22.24 -9.74
N SER A 388 -8.99 23.39 -9.16
CA SER A 388 -8.02 24.47 -8.85
C SER A 388 -6.92 23.97 -7.93
N THR A 389 -7.28 23.17 -6.92
CA THR A 389 -6.32 22.62 -5.96
C THR A 389 -5.39 21.61 -6.61
N ILE A 390 -5.90 20.78 -7.53
CA ILE A 390 -5.07 19.86 -8.32
C ILE A 390 -4.06 20.64 -9.17
N VAL A 391 -4.51 21.58 -10.01
CA VAL A 391 -3.63 22.27 -10.96
C VAL A 391 -2.61 23.20 -10.28
N GLN A 392 -2.89 23.68 -9.06
CA GLN A 392 -1.95 24.47 -8.26
C GLN A 392 -0.98 23.61 -7.43
N SER A 393 -1.14 22.29 -7.42
CA SER A 393 -0.36 21.37 -6.59
C SER A 393 0.86 20.76 -7.29
N SER A 394 1.19 21.19 -8.52
CA SER A 394 2.32 20.67 -9.33
C SER A 394 3.64 20.62 -8.55
N MET A 395 3.90 21.64 -7.74
CA MET A 395 5.09 21.72 -6.90
C MET A 395 5.11 20.60 -5.84
N SER A 396 3.98 20.07 -5.38
CA SER A 396 3.91 19.00 -4.36
C SER A 396 4.00 17.59 -4.94
N CYS A 397 4.02 17.44 -6.28
CA CYS A 397 4.10 16.13 -6.93
C CYS A 397 5.40 15.37 -6.57
N PRO A 398 5.36 14.07 -6.20
CA PRO A 398 6.55 13.28 -5.92
C PRO A 398 7.53 13.19 -7.09
N THR A 399 8.83 13.19 -6.80
CA THR A 399 9.91 13.11 -7.81
C THR A 399 9.80 11.89 -8.72
N VAL A 400 9.61 10.72 -8.11
CA VAL A 400 9.49 9.45 -8.83
C VAL A 400 8.35 9.49 -9.84
N MET A 401 7.25 10.17 -9.51
CA MET A 401 6.14 10.40 -10.45
C MET A 401 6.57 11.35 -11.57
N CYS A 402 7.23 12.46 -11.24
CA CYS A 402 7.72 13.42 -12.24
C CYS A 402 8.69 12.79 -13.24
N ASP A 403 9.64 11.98 -12.79
CA ASP A 403 10.62 11.32 -13.65
C ASP A 403 9.95 10.35 -14.63
N VAL A 404 8.98 9.57 -14.15
CA VAL A 404 8.15 8.71 -15.00
C VAL A 404 7.33 9.54 -15.98
N PHE A 405 6.66 10.60 -15.53
CA PHE A 405 5.83 11.44 -16.39
C PHE A 405 6.64 12.13 -17.48
N TYR A 406 7.86 12.55 -17.17
CA TYR A 406 8.81 13.04 -18.17
C TYR A 406 9.12 11.96 -19.23
N SER A 407 9.49 10.75 -18.80
CA SER A 407 9.78 9.63 -19.71
C SER A 407 8.58 9.30 -20.60
N LEU A 408 7.38 9.19 -20.03
CA LEU A 408 6.14 8.89 -20.77
C LEU A 408 5.84 9.96 -21.81
N ARG A 409 5.94 11.24 -21.44
CA ARG A 409 5.73 12.36 -22.35
C ARG A 409 6.72 12.33 -23.52
N HIS A 410 8.00 12.09 -23.21
CA HIS A 410 9.06 12.06 -24.20
C HIS A 410 8.86 10.91 -25.19
N MET A 411 8.62 9.69 -24.71
CA MET A 411 8.37 8.53 -25.56
C MET A 411 7.12 8.71 -26.43
N ALA A 412 6.04 9.25 -25.85
CA ALA A 412 4.80 9.53 -26.58
C ALA A 412 5.02 10.54 -27.72
N ALA A 413 5.78 11.61 -27.46
CA ALA A 413 6.12 12.61 -28.48
C ALA A 413 7.00 12.02 -29.60
N GLN A 414 7.90 11.10 -29.28
CA GLN A 414 8.74 10.42 -30.28
C GLN A 414 7.94 9.43 -31.14
N LYS A 415 7.02 8.67 -30.54
CA LYS A 415 6.20 7.68 -31.25
C LYS A 415 5.18 8.34 -32.19
N PHE A 416 4.59 9.47 -31.77
CA PHE A 416 3.55 10.19 -32.51
C PHE A 416 3.93 11.65 -32.76
N PRO A 417 4.98 11.93 -33.55
CA PRO A 417 5.51 13.29 -33.73
C PRO A 417 4.51 14.23 -34.45
N ASN A 418 3.57 13.66 -35.20
CA ASN A 418 2.56 14.40 -35.96
C ASN A 418 1.34 14.82 -35.12
N ASP A 419 1.22 14.35 -33.87
CA ASP A 419 0.13 14.73 -32.97
C ASP A 419 0.68 15.28 -31.65
N PRO A 420 0.84 16.63 -31.55
CA PRO A 420 1.37 17.28 -30.36
C PRO A 420 0.54 17.05 -29.08
N HIS A 421 -0.71 16.60 -29.21
CA HIS A 421 -1.60 16.36 -28.07
C HIS A 421 -1.29 15.05 -27.34
N VAL A 422 -0.67 14.08 -28.02
CA VAL A 422 -0.43 12.73 -27.48
C VAL A 422 0.52 12.76 -26.29
N GLN A 423 1.53 13.64 -26.34
CA GLN A 423 2.50 13.80 -25.26
C GLN A 423 1.83 14.18 -23.92
N TYR A 424 0.78 15.01 -23.97
CA TYR A 424 0.01 15.42 -22.79
C TYR A 424 -1.01 14.36 -22.39
N SER A 425 -1.65 13.73 -23.39
CA SER A 425 -2.59 12.63 -23.15
C SER A 425 -1.93 11.44 -22.44
N ALA A 426 -0.66 11.15 -22.76
CA ALA A 426 0.11 10.07 -22.14
C ALA A 426 0.33 10.27 -20.64
N VAL A 427 0.59 11.50 -20.20
CA VAL A 427 0.76 11.83 -18.78
C VAL A 427 -0.60 11.96 -18.08
N SER A 428 -1.55 12.62 -18.75
CA SER A 428 -2.86 12.90 -18.19
C SER A 428 -3.66 11.63 -17.88
N SER A 429 -3.51 10.58 -18.70
CA SER A 429 -4.16 9.29 -18.46
C SER A 429 -3.73 8.64 -17.15
N PHE A 430 -2.55 8.96 -16.63
CA PHE A 430 -2.12 8.50 -15.31
C PHE A 430 -2.55 9.47 -14.21
N VAL A 431 -2.10 10.73 -14.29
CA VAL A 431 -2.26 11.67 -13.18
C VAL A 431 -3.73 12.07 -12.93
N PHE A 432 -4.53 12.29 -13.99
CA PHE A 432 -5.94 12.64 -13.84
C PHE A 432 -6.82 11.40 -13.77
N LEU A 433 -6.72 10.49 -14.73
CA LEU A 433 -7.68 9.38 -14.85
C LEU A 433 -7.44 8.26 -13.83
N ARG A 434 -6.18 7.90 -13.55
CA ARG A 434 -5.84 6.74 -12.70
C ARG A 434 -5.44 7.10 -11.28
N PHE A 435 -5.13 8.37 -11.02
CA PHE A 435 -4.68 8.84 -9.72
C PHE A 435 -5.69 9.80 -9.06
N PHE A 436 -5.80 11.06 -9.51
CA PHE A 436 -6.69 12.02 -8.85
C PHE A 436 -8.17 11.65 -8.92
N ALA A 437 -8.68 11.29 -10.10
CA ALA A 437 -10.08 10.96 -10.23
C ALA A 437 -10.48 9.70 -9.43
N VAL A 438 -9.60 8.71 -9.39
CA VAL A 438 -9.81 7.48 -8.60
C VAL A 438 -9.79 7.80 -7.11
N ALA A 439 -8.89 8.69 -6.67
CA ALA A 439 -8.84 9.14 -5.28
C ALA A 439 -10.05 9.99 -4.86
N VAL A 440 -10.65 10.75 -5.78
CA VAL A 440 -11.89 11.49 -5.52
C VAL A 440 -13.09 10.56 -5.40
N VAL A 441 -13.25 9.59 -6.29
CA VAL A 441 -14.41 8.67 -6.25
C VAL A 441 -14.32 7.66 -5.10
N SER A 442 -13.11 7.21 -4.76
CA SER A 442 -12.86 6.19 -3.74
C SER A 442 -11.81 6.66 -2.71
N PRO A 443 -12.12 7.68 -1.89
CA PRO A 443 -11.14 8.29 -0.99
C PRO A 443 -10.63 7.36 0.13
N HIS A 444 -11.43 6.36 0.50
CA HIS A 444 -11.07 5.34 1.49
C HIS A 444 -9.92 4.44 1.00
N THR A 445 -9.90 4.07 -0.29
CA THR A 445 -8.85 3.22 -0.92
C THR A 445 -7.48 3.89 -0.87
N PHE A 446 -7.44 5.23 -0.79
CA PHE A 446 -6.22 6.02 -0.67
C PHE A 446 -5.95 6.51 0.77
N HIS A 447 -6.69 6.00 1.75
CA HIS A 447 -6.61 6.41 3.16
C HIS A 447 -6.83 7.91 3.40
N LEU A 448 -7.60 8.59 2.55
CA LEU A 448 -7.98 10.00 2.72
C LEU A 448 -9.13 10.13 3.75
N ARG A 449 -9.92 9.06 3.90
CA ARG A 449 -11.03 8.93 4.83
C ARG A 449 -10.98 7.57 5.56
N PRO A 450 -11.38 7.51 6.84
CA PRO A 450 -11.41 6.26 7.60
C PRO A 450 -12.62 5.38 7.28
N HIS A 451 -13.71 5.98 6.79
CA HIS A 451 -14.97 5.29 6.50
C HIS A 451 -15.47 5.68 5.11
N HIS A 452 -16.29 4.80 4.54
CA HIS A 452 -16.98 5.09 3.29
C HIS A 452 -18.00 6.22 3.48
N PRO A 453 -18.10 7.16 2.51
CA PRO A 453 -19.15 8.18 2.55
C PRO A 453 -20.54 7.56 2.39
N ASP A 454 -21.58 8.29 2.79
CA ASP A 454 -22.98 7.92 2.54
C ASP A 454 -23.33 7.97 1.04
N ALA A 455 -24.47 7.39 0.66
CA ALA A 455 -24.87 7.26 -0.74
C ALA A 455 -24.97 8.59 -1.50
N GLN A 456 -25.42 9.66 -0.84
CA GLN A 456 -25.51 11.00 -1.45
C GLN A 456 -24.11 11.58 -1.68
N THR A 457 -23.21 11.43 -0.72
CA THR A 457 -21.82 11.87 -0.86
C THR A 457 -21.07 11.06 -1.92
N VAL A 458 -21.22 9.74 -1.97
CA VAL A 458 -20.64 8.88 -3.02
C VAL A 458 -21.10 9.32 -4.41
N ARG A 459 -22.39 9.64 -4.55
CA ARG A 459 -22.94 10.16 -5.81
C ARG A 459 -22.29 11.50 -6.19
N THR A 460 -22.16 12.42 -5.24
CA THR A 460 -21.49 13.72 -5.44
C THR A 460 -20.04 13.55 -5.88
N LEU A 461 -19.27 12.73 -5.17
CA LEU A 461 -17.88 12.41 -5.50
C LEU A 461 -17.74 11.75 -6.87
N THR A 462 -18.70 10.91 -7.27
CA THR A 462 -18.74 10.30 -8.61
C THR A 462 -18.90 11.35 -9.71
N LEU A 463 -19.82 12.30 -9.52
CA LEU A 463 -20.04 13.39 -10.49
C LEU A 463 -18.82 14.31 -10.59
N ILE A 464 -18.19 14.64 -9.46
CA ILE A 464 -16.95 15.42 -9.42
C ILE A 464 -15.84 14.65 -10.15
N SER A 465 -15.61 13.38 -9.80
CA SER A 465 -14.59 12.53 -10.41
C SER A 465 -14.76 12.43 -11.93
N LYS A 466 -15.97 12.16 -12.43
CA LYS A 466 -16.27 12.15 -13.87
C LYS A 466 -15.93 13.48 -14.57
N THR A 467 -16.16 14.59 -13.89
CA THR A 467 -15.85 15.93 -14.41
C THR A 467 -14.36 16.17 -14.46
N ILE A 468 -13.63 15.85 -13.38
CA ILE A 468 -12.16 15.92 -13.34
C ILE A 468 -11.52 15.00 -14.39
N GLN A 469 -12.07 13.80 -14.63
CA GLN A 469 -11.61 12.90 -15.69
C GLN A 469 -11.77 13.51 -17.09
N THR A 470 -12.92 14.15 -17.33
CA THR A 470 -13.21 14.82 -18.59
C THR A 470 -12.26 16.01 -18.81
N LEU A 471 -12.02 16.81 -17.77
CA LEU A 471 -11.09 17.94 -17.81
C LEU A 471 -9.63 17.50 -18.02
N GLY A 472 -9.23 16.38 -17.42
CA GLY A 472 -7.91 15.79 -17.65
C GLY A 472 -7.78 15.19 -19.06
N SER A 473 -8.87 14.74 -19.68
CA SER A 473 -8.86 14.15 -21.01
C SER A 473 -8.67 15.22 -22.09
N TRP A 474 -7.42 15.69 -22.26
CA TRP A 474 -6.99 16.74 -23.19
C TRP A 474 -7.61 16.65 -24.59
N GLY A 475 -7.73 15.45 -25.16
CA GLY A 475 -8.33 15.21 -26.47
C GLY A 475 -9.84 15.50 -26.56
N SER A 476 -10.56 15.50 -25.43
CA SER A 476 -12.00 15.77 -25.33
C SER A 476 -12.33 17.26 -25.26
N LEU A 477 -11.38 18.10 -24.84
CA LEU A 477 -11.53 19.55 -24.75
C LEU A 477 -11.24 20.24 -26.10
N SER A 478 -10.38 19.64 -26.92
CA SER A 478 -9.94 20.21 -28.22
C SER A 478 -10.84 19.84 -29.40
N LYS A 479 -11.60 18.75 -29.34
CA LYS A 479 -12.49 18.30 -30.43
C LYS A 479 -13.95 18.42 -29.96
N SER A 480 -14.74 19.30 -30.57
CA SER A 480 -16.15 19.56 -30.21
C SER A 480 -17.13 18.38 -30.38
N LYS A 481 -16.62 17.18 -30.68
CA LYS A 481 -17.38 15.93 -30.85
C LYS A 481 -16.91 14.86 -29.88
N SER A 482 -17.12 15.05 -28.58
CA SER A 482 -17.18 13.93 -27.65
C SER A 482 -18.62 13.39 -27.64
N SER A 483 -18.80 12.15 -28.08
CA SER A 483 -20.03 11.38 -27.84
C SER A 483 -20.11 11.12 -26.33
N PHE A 484 -20.77 12.02 -25.62
CA PHE A 484 -21.09 11.78 -24.22
C PHE A 484 -22.16 10.69 -24.16
N LYS A 485 -21.85 9.60 -23.46
CA LYS A 485 -22.83 8.52 -23.20
C LYS A 485 -23.97 8.98 -22.29
N GLU A 486 -23.74 9.99 -21.47
CA GLU A 486 -24.69 10.53 -20.48
C GLU A 486 -25.12 11.95 -20.87
N THR A 487 -26.26 12.07 -21.55
CA THR A 487 -26.77 13.33 -22.11
C THR A 487 -26.96 14.43 -21.04
N PHE A 488 -27.33 14.06 -19.81
CA PHE A 488 -27.55 15.01 -18.71
C PHE A 488 -26.26 15.73 -18.28
N MET A 489 -25.09 15.10 -18.44
CA MET A 489 -23.79 15.72 -18.08
C MET A 489 -23.32 16.71 -19.15
N CYS A 490 -23.81 16.63 -20.39
CA CYS A 490 -23.36 17.46 -21.51
C CYS A 490 -23.47 18.96 -21.22
N GLU A 491 -24.61 19.41 -20.69
CA GLU A 491 -24.84 20.82 -20.39
C GLU A 491 -23.99 21.31 -19.22
N PHE A 492 -23.68 20.44 -18.27
CA PHE A 492 -22.77 20.77 -17.18
C PHE A 492 -21.33 20.89 -17.68
N PHE A 493 -20.86 19.97 -18.53
CA PHE A 493 -19.50 20.01 -19.06
C PHE A 493 -19.21 21.22 -19.95
N LYS A 494 -20.22 21.76 -20.66
CA LYS A 494 -20.07 23.01 -21.42
C LYS A 494 -19.59 24.18 -20.56
N MET A 495 -19.87 24.17 -19.25
CA MET A 495 -19.42 25.21 -18.32
C MET A 495 -17.90 25.19 -18.08
N PHE A 496 -17.20 24.11 -18.46
CA PHE A 496 -15.77 23.93 -18.27
C PHE A 496 -14.98 23.84 -19.58
N GLN A 497 -15.63 24.11 -20.72
CA GLN A 497 -14.97 24.20 -22.04
C GLN A 497 -14.23 25.52 -22.26
N GLU A 498 -14.14 26.38 -21.23
CA GLU A 498 -13.39 27.62 -21.30
C GLU A 498 -11.87 27.35 -21.44
N GLU A 499 -11.19 28.15 -22.25
CA GLU A 499 -9.75 28.03 -22.55
C GLU A 499 -8.88 28.04 -21.28
N LYS A 500 -9.34 28.72 -20.22
CA LYS A 500 -8.64 28.78 -18.92
C LYS A 500 -8.41 27.40 -18.28
N TYR A 501 -9.36 26.46 -18.40
CA TYR A 501 -9.22 25.12 -17.82
C TYR A 501 -8.21 24.31 -18.62
N ILE A 502 -8.25 24.44 -19.95
CA ILE A 502 -7.30 23.81 -20.86
C ILE A 502 -5.88 24.29 -20.53
N GLU A 503 -5.65 25.60 -20.50
CA GLU A 503 -4.31 26.13 -20.24
C GLU A 503 -3.80 25.77 -18.84
N ALA A 504 -4.68 25.74 -17.82
CA ALA A 504 -4.32 25.30 -16.48
C ALA A 504 -3.89 23.82 -16.42
N VAL A 505 -4.61 22.92 -17.10
CA VAL A 505 -4.22 21.50 -17.22
C VAL A 505 -2.90 21.38 -17.96
N LYS A 506 -2.72 22.10 -19.08
CA LYS A 506 -1.49 22.08 -19.87
C LYS A 506 -0.29 22.48 -19.02
N LYS A 507 -0.38 23.63 -18.34
CA LYS A 507 0.65 24.15 -17.46
C LYS A 507 0.99 23.15 -16.36
N PHE A 508 -0.02 22.60 -15.68
CA PHE A 508 0.17 21.58 -14.67
C PHE A 508 0.90 20.34 -15.22
N LEU A 509 0.46 19.82 -16.37
CA LEU A 509 1.10 18.67 -17.01
C LEU A 509 2.54 18.98 -17.42
N GLU A 510 2.82 20.17 -17.93
CA GLU A 510 4.18 20.63 -18.25
C GLU A 510 5.06 20.69 -17.01
N GLU A 511 4.59 21.26 -15.91
CA GLU A 511 5.34 21.40 -14.66
C GLU A 511 5.69 20.07 -14.01
N ILE A 512 4.80 19.06 -14.08
CA ILE A 512 5.06 17.74 -13.49
C ILE A 512 5.82 16.80 -14.44
N SER A 513 5.94 17.11 -15.72
CA SER A 513 6.56 16.25 -16.75
C SER A 513 7.76 16.90 -17.45
N SER A 514 8.32 17.98 -16.91
CA SER A 514 9.51 18.64 -17.44
C SER A 514 10.71 18.45 -16.51
N THR A 515 11.86 18.12 -17.11
CA THR A 515 13.18 18.22 -16.47
C THR A 515 13.94 19.46 -16.94
N GLU A 516 13.47 20.09 -18.02
CA GLU A 516 13.99 21.33 -18.58
C GLU A 516 13.10 22.49 -18.15
N SER A 517 13.64 23.38 -17.31
CA SER A 517 13.33 24.79 -17.51
C SER A 517 13.89 25.15 -18.89
N LYS A 518 13.10 25.00 -19.96
CA LYS A 518 13.41 25.66 -21.23
C LYS A 518 13.75 27.09 -20.85
N GLU A 519 14.92 27.59 -21.24
CA GLU A 519 15.11 29.04 -21.22
C GLU A 519 13.97 29.59 -22.08
N PRO A 520 13.00 30.30 -21.49
CA PRO A 520 12.08 31.04 -22.32
C PRO A 520 12.92 32.17 -22.89
N SER A 521 12.88 32.31 -24.21
CA SER A 521 13.10 33.60 -24.84
C SER A 521 12.30 34.67 -24.07
N GLY A 522 12.99 35.39 -23.19
CA GLY A 522 12.69 36.72 -22.67
C GLY A 522 11.40 37.02 -21.90
N LEU A 523 10.37 36.16 -21.81
CA LEU A 523 9.01 36.67 -21.46
C LEU A 523 8.19 35.89 -20.40
N THR A 524 8.73 34.88 -19.72
CA THR A 524 8.04 34.26 -18.56
C THR A 524 8.84 34.49 -17.28
N GLU A 525 8.29 35.26 -16.35
CA GLU A 525 8.90 35.59 -15.06
C GLU A 525 9.15 34.33 -14.23
N ALA A 526 10.34 34.22 -13.61
CA ALA A 526 10.64 33.13 -12.70
C ALA A 526 9.79 33.28 -11.43
N VAL A 527 9.09 32.22 -11.03
CA VAL A 527 8.23 32.24 -9.83
C VAL A 527 9.12 32.39 -8.60
N HIS A 528 8.89 33.44 -7.80
CA HIS A 528 9.57 33.63 -6.52
C HIS A 528 9.03 32.62 -5.50
N LEU A 529 9.93 31.89 -4.84
CA LEU A 529 9.57 30.78 -3.96
C LEU A 529 9.90 31.07 -2.50
N LYS A 530 11.09 31.62 -2.21
CA LYS A 530 11.52 31.97 -0.85
C LYS A 530 12.66 32.96 -0.88
N GLU A 531 12.67 33.87 0.09
CA GLU A 531 13.84 34.73 0.36
C GLU A 531 14.09 34.86 1.85
N GLY A 532 15.31 35.24 2.21
CA GLY A 532 15.67 35.43 3.61
C GLY A 532 17.17 35.57 3.84
N ASP A 533 17.50 36.03 5.04
CA ASP A 533 18.87 36.18 5.50
C ASP A 533 19.46 34.84 5.97
N MET A 534 20.61 34.47 5.42
CA MET A 534 21.39 33.32 5.90
C MET A 534 22.90 33.63 5.92
N TYR A 535 23.67 32.87 6.68
CA TYR A 535 25.13 33.01 6.70
C TYR A 535 25.78 31.97 5.82
N LYS A 536 26.45 32.41 4.75
CA LYS A 536 27.26 31.51 3.91
C LYS A 536 28.72 31.48 4.35
N ARG A 537 29.37 30.33 4.21
CA ARG A 537 30.83 30.26 4.34
C ARG A 537 31.50 30.91 3.12
N ALA A 538 32.54 31.71 3.35
CA ALA A 538 33.35 32.23 2.26
C ALA A 538 34.14 31.10 1.58
N GLN A 539 33.89 30.91 0.30
CA GLN A 539 34.71 30.09 -0.59
C GLN A 539 35.85 31.01 -1.07
N GLY A 540 37.00 30.94 -0.42
CA GLY A 540 38.12 31.85 -0.68
C GLY A 540 38.61 31.77 -2.13
N ARG A 541 38.85 32.92 -2.77
CA ARG A 541 39.48 32.99 -4.10
C ARG A 541 41.01 32.75 -4.05
N ASN A 542 41.63 32.96 -2.88
CA ASN A 542 43.09 32.83 -2.68
C ASN A 542 43.39 31.88 -1.50
N ARG A 543 44.51 31.14 -1.59
CA ARG A 543 44.96 30.14 -0.58
C ARG A 543 45.21 30.70 0.84
N ILE A 544 45.24 32.02 1.01
CA ILE A 544 45.68 32.72 2.24
C ILE A 544 44.52 33.49 2.95
N GLY A 545 43.34 33.61 2.33
CA GLY A 545 42.23 34.39 2.90
C GLY A 545 41.49 33.70 4.04
N LYS A 546 41.20 34.41 5.15
CA LYS A 546 40.34 33.91 6.25
C LYS A 546 38.95 33.52 5.72
N LYS A 547 38.61 32.22 5.78
CA LYS A 547 37.32 31.66 5.35
C LYS A 547 36.21 31.91 6.40
N ASN A 548 35.79 33.17 6.52
CA ASN A 548 34.74 33.58 7.48
C ASN A 548 33.32 33.35 6.93
N PHE A 549 32.34 33.24 7.84
CA PHE A 549 30.91 33.27 7.49
C PHE A 549 30.44 34.70 7.26
N LYS A 550 29.58 34.91 6.26
CA LYS A 550 29.04 36.22 5.91
C LYS A 550 27.52 36.14 5.73
N LYS A 551 26.79 37.04 6.40
CA LYS A 551 25.35 37.21 6.23
C LYS A 551 25.04 37.68 4.81
N ARG A 552 24.08 37.05 4.14
CA ARG A 552 23.66 37.35 2.76
C ARG A 552 22.16 37.18 2.64
N TRP A 553 21.56 37.97 1.75
CA TRP A 553 20.17 37.83 1.36
C TRP A 553 20.06 36.76 0.27
N PHE A 554 19.43 35.64 0.56
CA PHE A 554 19.18 34.59 -0.42
C PHE A 554 17.81 34.79 -1.05
N CYS A 555 17.73 34.54 -2.35
CA CYS A 555 16.49 34.52 -3.11
C CYS A 555 16.45 33.23 -3.93
N LEU A 556 15.37 32.47 -3.78
CA LEU A 556 15.11 31.26 -4.53
C LEU A 556 13.90 31.48 -5.42
N THR A 557 14.10 31.18 -6.70
CA THR A 557 13.04 31.10 -7.70
C THR A 557 12.90 29.68 -8.21
N SER A 558 11.90 29.43 -9.05
CA SER A 558 11.77 28.16 -9.77
C SER A 558 12.96 27.82 -10.69
N ARG A 559 13.86 28.77 -10.98
CA ARG A 559 14.99 28.58 -11.90
C ARG A 559 16.36 28.65 -11.26
N GLU A 560 16.51 29.47 -10.22
CA GLU A 560 17.81 29.76 -9.63
C GLU A 560 17.75 30.10 -8.14
N LEU A 561 18.82 29.74 -7.45
CA LEU A 561 19.17 30.21 -6.12
C LEU A 561 20.24 31.29 -6.26
N THR A 562 19.92 32.51 -5.87
CA THR A 562 20.84 33.64 -5.86
C THR A 562 21.11 34.09 -4.43
N TYR A 563 22.25 34.76 -4.23
CA TYR A 563 22.49 35.49 -2.98
C TYR A 563 23.15 36.84 -3.23
N HIS A 564 22.71 37.82 -2.44
CA HIS A 564 23.00 39.24 -2.59
C HIS A 564 23.67 39.79 -1.31
N LYS A 565 24.30 40.95 -1.42
CA LYS A 565 24.97 41.59 -0.26
C LYS A 565 23.97 41.92 0.85
N GLN A 566 22.80 42.42 0.46
CA GLN A 566 21.67 42.80 1.30
C GLN A 566 20.38 42.79 0.45
N GLN A 567 19.21 42.81 1.10
CA GLN A 567 17.91 42.90 0.42
C GLN A 567 17.85 44.12 -0.51
N GLY A 568 17.25 43.95 -1.70
CA GLY A 568 17.13 45.02 -2.70
C GLY A 568 18.41 45.34 -3.50
N SER A 569 19.50 44.58 -3.35
CA SER A 569 20.69 44.75 -4.20
C SER A 569 20.38 44.29 -5.63
N LYS A 570 20.65 45.14 -6.63
CA LYS A 570 20.39 44.83 -8.05
C LYS A 570 21.18 43.62 -8.56
N ASP A 571 22.45 43.50 -8.17
CA ASP A 571 23.32 42.43 -8.66
C ASP A 571 23.42 41.28 -7.66
N ALA A 572 23.22 40.06 -8.16
CA ALA A 572 23.52 38.84 -7.43
C ALA A 572 25.04 38.67 -7.30
N ILE A 573 25.51 38.29 -6.11
CA ILE A 573 26.94 37.95 -5.91
C ILE A 573 27.28 36.65 -6.62
N TYR A 574 26.31 35.73 -6.67
CA TYR A 574 26.44 34.44 -7.32
C TYR A 574 25.05 33.86 -7.58
N THR A 575 24.95 33.09 -8.66
CA THR A 575 23.73 32.45 -9.12
C THR A 575 24.00 30.96 -9.28
N ILE A 576 23.19 30.12 -8.63
CA ILE A 576 23.18 28.67 -8.81
C ILE A 576 21.88 28.33 -9.53
N LEU A 577 21.96 27.87 -10.76
CA LEU A 577 20.80 27.35 -11.45
C LEU A 577 20.27 26.11 -10.72
N VAL A 578 18.96 25.99 -10.59
CA VAL A 578 18.30 24.86 -9.92
C VAL A 578 18.73 23.53 -10.57
N ARG A 579 18.86 23.49 -11.90
CA ARG A 579 19.38 22.32 -12.66
C ARG A 579 20.83 21.93 -12.33
N ASN A 580 21.58 22.79 -11.64
CA ASN A 580 22.95 22.52 -11.22
C ASN A 580 23.01 22.09 -9.76
N ILE A 581 21.92 22.15 -8.99
CA ILE A 581 21.88 21.67 -7.60
C ILE A 581 21.80 20.14 -7.63
N LEU A 582 22.83 19.47 -7.12
CA LEU A 582 22.99 18.01 -7.16
C LEU A 582 22.49 17.35 -5.87
N ALA A 583 22.63 18.02 -4.72
CA ALA A 583 22.08 17.58 -3.44
C ALA A 583 21.94 18.75 -2.46
N VAL A 584 20.99 18.63 -1.53
CA VAL A 584 20.78 19.60 -0.45
C VAL A 584 20.58 18.81 0.84
N GLU A 585 21.52 18.93 1.77
CA GLU A 585 21.58 18.03 2.91
C GLU A 585 21.97 18.77 4.19
N LYS A 586 21.53 18.25 5.34
CA LYS A 586 22.00 18.74 6.64
C LYS A 586 23.51 18.54 6.74
N LEU A 587 24.18 19.46 7.42
CA LEU A 587 25.61 19.37 7.70
C LEU A 587 25.82 19.11 9.19
N GLU A 588 26.68 18.15 9.53
CA GLU A 588 27.02 17.85 10.92
C GLU A 588 27.58 19.06 11.65
N GLU A 589 27.08 19.31 12.86
CA GLU A 589 27.45 20.45 13.70
C GLU A 589 28.97 20.53 13.95
N SER A 590 29.62 19.36 14.08
CA SER A 590 31.06 19.19 14.27
C SER A 590 31.91 19.76 13.13
N SER A 591 31.32 19.99 11.95
CA SER A 591 32.04 20.55 10.79
C SER A 591 32.56 21.97 11.06
N PHE A 592 31.77 22.79 11.74
CA PHE A 592 32.09 24.20 12.00
C PHE A 592 31.75 24.65 13.42
N ASN A 593 31.33 23.74 14.30
CA ASN A 593 30.75 24.03 15.61
C ASN A 593 29.60 25.05 15.51
N LYS A 594 28.70 24.83 14.55
CA LYS A 594 27.56 25.71 14.23
C LYS A 594 26.29 24.88 14.04
N LYS A 595 25.23 25.27 14.74
CA LYS A 595 23.89 24.72 14.58
C LYS A 595 23.19 25.23 13.32
N ASN A 596 22.16 24.51 12.88
CA ASN A 596 21.29 24.88 11.76
C ASN A 596 22.05 25.02 10.43
N MET A 597 23.10 24.21 10.27
CA MET A 597 23.93 24.18 9.08
C MET A 597 23.40 23.17 8.07
N PHE A 598 23.45 23.55 6.81
CA PHE A 598 23.18 22.66 5.68
C PHE A 598 24.12 23.00 4.52
N GLN A 599 24.15 22.13 3.52
CA GLN A 599 24.95 22.29 2.33
C GLN A 599 24.10 22.19 1.08
N VAL A 600 24.38 23.06 0.11
CA VAL A 600 23.86 22.97 -1.25
C VAL A 600 25.03 22.54 -2.14
N ILE A 601 25.04 21.27 -2.53
CA ILE A 601 26.06 20.73 -3.44
C ILE A 601 25.61 21.04 -4.85
N HIS A 602 26.44 21.76 -5.61
CA HIS A 602 26.10 22.16 -6.97
C HIS A 602 27.25 21.95 -7.94
N MET A 603 26.93 21.87 -9.22
CA MET A 603 27.90 21.87 -10.31
C MET A 603 28.35 23.31 -10.57
N GLU A 604 29.61 23.63 -10.25
CA GLU A 604 30.19 24.97 -10.51
C GLU A 604 30.71 25.07 -11.96
N LYS A 605 31.33 24.00 -12.45
CA LYS A 605 31.82 23.82 -13.82
C LYS A 605 31.53 22.38 -14.25
N PRO A 606 31.58 22.06 -15.57
CA PRO A 606 31.41 20.69 -16.02
C PRO A 606 32.33 19.73 -15.24
N ASN A 607 31.72 18.73 -14.59
CA ASN A 607 32.38 17.72 -13.76
C ASN A 607 33.12 18.26 -12.50
N ILE A 608 32.79 19.46 -12.02
CA ILE A 608 33.34 20.01 -10.77
C ILE A 608 32.19 20.31 -9.80
N GLU A 609 32.08 19.45 -8.78
CA GLU A 609 31.13 19.55 -7.69
C GLU A 609 31.65 20.49 -6.61
N LYS A 610 30.76 21.29 -6.03
CA LYS A 610 31.15 22.23 -4.97
C LYS A 610 30.06 22.38 -3.92
N PRO A 611 30.41 22.22 -2.62
CA PRO A 611 29.48 22.48 -1.54
C PRO A 611 29.43 23.98 -1.21
N LEU A 612 28.22 24.53 -1.19
CA LEU A 612 27.92 25.81 -0.55
C LEU A 612 27.40 25.53 0.86
N TYR A 613 28.23 25.83 1.87
CA TYR A 613 27.85 25.70 3.28
C TYR A 613 27.09 26.93 3.76
N VAL A 614 25.90 26.71 4.33
CA VAL A 614 24.95 27.76 4.75
C VAL A 614 24.45 27.50 6.17
N GLN A 615 24.31 28.55 6.96
CA GLN A 615 23.70 28.56 8.28
C GLN A 615 22.40 29.35 8.24
N ALA A 616 21.28 28.72 8.59
CA ALA A 616 19.99 29.41 8.80
C ALA A 616 19.91 29.99 10.23
N ASN A 617 18.94 30.87 10.48
CA ASN A 617 18.84 31.54 11.79
C ASN A 617 18.37 30.59 12.89
N ASN A 618 17.53 29.61 12.55
CA ASN A 618 17.00 28.61 13.47
C ASN A 618 16.78 27.26 12.75
N CYS A 619 16.38 26.23 13.50
CA CYS A 619 16.18 24.89 12.96
C CYS A 619 14.95 24.78 12.04
N VAL A 620 13.95 25.63 12.24
CA VAL A 620 12.73 25.69 11.41
C VAL A 620 13.11 26.23 10.03
N GLU A 621 13.76 27.40 9.97
CA GLU A 621 14.25 27.97 8.72
C GLU A 621 15.22 27.04 8.00
N ALA A 622 16.13 26.36 8.72
CA ALA A 622 17.03 25.38 8.10
C ALA A 622 16.23 24.27 7.41
N SER A 623 15.20 23.76 8.08
CA SER A 623 14.34 22.69 7.54
C SER A 623 13.55 23.19 6.33
N GLU A 624 12.95 24.38 6.40
CA GLU A 624 12.22 25.00 5.28
C GLU A 624 13.11 25.24 4.06
N TRP A 625 14.33 25.75 4.26
CA TRP A 625 15.28 25.98 3.17
C TRP A 625 15.75 24.68 2.53
N ILE A 626 16.07 23.67 3.34
CA ILE A 626 16.42 22.34 2.83
C ILE A 626 15.25 21.76 2.02
N GLU A 627 14.04 21.80 2.58
CA GLU A 627 12.85 21.26 1.95
C GLU A 627 12.57 21.90 0.58
N ILE A 628 12.55 23.24 0.54
CA ILE A 628 12.24 23.95 -0.71
C ILE A 628 13.34 23.79 -1.76
N LEU A 629 14.62 23.77 -1.35
CA LEU A 629 15.75 23.55 -2.26
C LEU A 629 15.80 22.11 -2.78
N CYS A 630 15.54 21.12 -1.93
CA CYS A 630 15.32 19.73 -2.35
C CYS A 630 14.17 19.64 -3.37
N ARG A 631 13.07 20.34 -3.10
CA ARG A 631 11.86 20.36 -3.94
C ARG A 631 12.08 20.99 -5.31
N VAL A 632 12.87 22.07 -5.43
CA VAL A 632 13.15 22.68 -6.75
C VAL A 632 14.20 21.90 -7.53
N SER A 633 15.23 21.38 -6.87
CA SER A 633 16.31 20.60 -7.50
C SER A 633 15.91 19.16 -7.85
N ARG A 634 14.65 18.82 -7.58
CA ARG A 634 14.14 17.45 -7.52
C ARG A 634 14.21 16.69 -8.84
N CYS A 635 13.99 17.38 -9.97
CA CYS A 635 13.98 16.80 -11.32
C CYS A 635 15.37 16.80 -11.99
N ASN A 636 16.44 17.04 -11.23
CA ASN A 636 17.79 17.03 -11.79
C ASN A 636 18.28 15.59 -11.99
N HIS A 637 18.43 15.15 -13.24
CA HIS A 637 18.93 13.82 -13.60
C HIS A 637 20.39 13.56 -13.17
N LYS A 638 21.13 14.60 -12.74
CA LYS A 638 22.52 14.51 -12.24
C LYS A 638 22.61 14.53 -10.72
N ARG A 639 21.52 14.32 -9.99
CA ARG A 639 21.56 14.30 -8.53
C ARG A 639 22.52 13.23 -8.01
N LEU A 640 23.21 13.57 -6.93
CA LEU A 640 24.11 12.64 -6.27
C LEU A 640 23.31 11.57 -5.53
N SER A 641 23.76 10.32 -5.61
CA SER A 641 23.23 9.21 -4.81
C SER A 641 23.80 9.20 -3.39
N ALA A 642 25.00 9.75 -3.21
CA ALA A 642 25.68 9.86 -1.93
C ALA A 642 26.38 11.22 -1.76
N TYR A 643 26.49 11.68 -0.53
CA TYR A 643 27.13 12.94 -0.14
C TYR A 643 28.04 12.74 1.09
N HIS A 644 28.81 13.78 1.41
CA HIS A 644 29.58 13.83 2.66
C HIS A 644 28.83 14.66 3.70
N PRO A 645 28.45 14.10 4.87
CA PRO A 645 27.68 14.81 5.90
C PRO A 645 28.50 15.85 6.67
N SER A 646 29.82 15.84 6.46
CA SER A 646 30.79 16.64 7.20
C SER A 646 31.70 17.40 6.23
N ALA A 647 32.25 18.55 6.63
CA ALA A 647 33.04 19.39 5.74
C ALA A 647 34.44 18.82 5.43
N TYR A 648 34.98 19.15 4.25
CA TYR A 648 36.39 18.94 3.91
C TYR A 648 37.24 20.05 4.54
N LEU A 649 38.11 19.69 5.48
CA LEU A 649 38.97 20.61 6.24
C LEU A 649 40.36 20.01 6.42
N ASN A 650 41.39 20.86 6.41
CA ASN A 650 42.78 20.46 6.68
C ASN A 650 43.31 19.29 5.81
N GLY A 651 42.78 19.15 4.59
CA GLY A 651 43.23 18.11 3.65
C GLY A 651 42.46 16.78 3.76
N ASN A 652 41.38 16.72 4.54
CA ASN A 652 40.57 15.51 4.65
C ASN A 652 39.08 15.80 4.92
N TRP A 653 38.21 14.88 4.52
CA TRP A 653 36.80 14.86 4.91
C TRP A 653 36.68 14.48 6.40
N LEU A 654 35.90 15.24 7.17
CA LEU A 654 35.75 14.95 8.60
C LEU A 654 34.96 13.67 8.88
N CYS A 655 34.01 13.30 8.01
CA CYS A 655 33.19 12.08 8.10
C CYS A 655 33.99 10.79 7.86
N CYS A 656 34.58 10.65 6.68
CA CYS A 656 35.19 9.39 6.23
C CYS A 656 36.73 9.40 6.21
N LYS A 657 37.36 10.53 6.58
CA LYS A 657 38.82 10.75 6.55
C LYS A 657 39.47 10.63 5.17
N ALA A 658 38.70 10.55 4.08
CA ALA A 658 39.23 10.60 2.73
C ALA A 658 40.00 11.90 2.49
N THR A 659 41.18 11.80 1.86
CA THR A 659 42.11 12.92 1.68
C THR A 659 41.88 13.70 0.39
N SER A 660 41.13 13.14 -0.57
CA SER A 660 40.74 13.86 -1.79
C SER A 660 39.39 14.56 -1.63
N GLU A 661 39.32 15.84 -1.99
CA GLU A 661 38.07 16.61 -2.03
C GLU A 661 37.11 16.07 -3.11
N THR A 662 37.60 15.32 -4.11
CA THR A 662 36.79 14.73 -5.19
C THR A 662 36.32 13.30 -4.91
N THR A 663 36.56 12.76 -3.71
CA THR A 663 36.08 11.43 -3.34
C THR A 663 34.55 11.41 -3.28
N SER A 664 33.93 10.35 -3.83
CA SER A 664 32.48 10.13 -3.78
C SER A 664 31.94 10.17 -2.34
N GLY A 665 30.69 10.60 -2.19
CA GLY A 665 30.01 10.71 -0.89
C GLY A 665 29.99 9.41 -0.09
N CYS A 666 30.11 9.50 1.23
CA CYS A 666 30.08 8.35 2.14
C CYS A 666 28.70 8.03 2.74
N THR A 667 27.69 8.86 2.48
CA THR A 667 26.35 8.74 3.07
C THR A 667 25.29 8.89 1.99
N PRO A 668 24.24 8.06 1.93
CA PRO A 668 23.17 8.20 0.96
C PRO A 668 22.43 9.55 1.08
N CYS A 669 22.08 10.17 -0.05
CA CYS A 669 21.29 11.42 -0.05
C CYS A 669 19.84 11.19 0.43
N THR A 670 19.27 12.18 1.12
CA THR A 670 17.94 12.07 1.75
C THR A 670 16.80 12.15 0.73
N ALA A 671 16.98 12.90 -0.37
CA ALA A 671 15.89 13.28 -1.26
C ALA A 671 15.66 12.37 -2.49
N SER A 672 16.03 11.10 -2.46
CA SER A 672 15.56 10.11 -3.45
C SER A 672 14.09 9.70 -3.21
N VAL A 673 13.57 9.91 -2.00
CA VAL A 673 12.17 9.66 -1.61
C VAL A 673 11.75 10.78 -0.64
N PRO A 674 10.53 11.36 -0.74
CA PRO A 674 10.09 12.39 0.21
C PRO A 674 10.24 11.91 1.67
N ALA A 675 10.70 12.79 2.55
CA ALA A 675 11.00 12.50 3.97
C ALA A 675 9.82 11.93 4.80
N ASP A 676 8.59 11.96 4.26
CA ASP A 676 7.37 11.44 4.89
C ASP A 676 6.93 10.07 4.35
N VAL A 677 7.72 9.46 3.47
CA VAL A 677 7.45 8.16 2.87
C VAL A 677 8.59 7.20 3.25
N GLN A 678 8.80 7.00 4.55
CA GLN A 678 9.38 5.74 5.03
C GLN A 678 8.35 4.65 4.71
N ILE A 679 8.34 4.16 3.47
CA ILE A 679 7.74 2.87 3.19
C ILE A 679 8.73 1.90 3.83
N ASP A 680 8.34 1.34 4.98
CA ASP A 680 9.05 0.24 5.60
C ASP A 680 8.87 -0.98 4.69
N ILE A 681 9.70 -1.05 3.64
CA ILE A 681 9.72 -2.14 2.67
C ILE A 681 10.70 -3.17 3.21
N ASP A 682 10.15 -4.28 3.71
CA ASP A 682 10.93 -5.47 4.02
C ASP A 682 11.33 -6.16 2.70
N GLU A 683 12.55 -5.92 2.24
CA GLU A 683 13.04 -6.43 0.96
C GLU A 683 13.11 -7.96 0.90
N ASP A 684 13.37 -8.62 2.03
CA ASP A 684 13.45 -10.07 2.11
C ASP A 684 12.06 -10.67 1.96
N ARG A 685 11.07 -10.04 2.58
CA ARG A 685 9.66 -10.38 2.42
C ARG A 685 9.18 -10.19 0.98
N GLU A 686 9.45 -9.04 0.36
CA GLU A 686 9.01 -8.82 -1.03
C GLU A 686 9.70 -9.82 -1.98
N THR A 687 10.95 -10.19 -1.70
CA THR A 687 11.68 -11.20 -2.49
C THR A 687 11.14 -12.62 -2.24
N GLU A 688 10.78 -12.97 -1.00
CA GLU A 688 10.07 -14.22 -0.70
C GLU A 688 8.78 -14.28 -1.50
N ARG A 689 7.98 -13.21 -1.47
CA ARG A 689 6.69 -13.18 -2.14
C ARG A 689 6.84 -13.44 -3.63
N ILE A 690 7.86 -12.86 -4.25
CA ILE A 690 8.21 -13.09 -5.65
C ILE A 690 8.64 -14.55 -5.88
N TYR A 691 9.46 -15.12 -5.01
CA TYR A 691 9.83 -16.55 -5.06
C TYR A 691 8.58 -17.46 -4.97
N SER A 692 7.67 -17.17 -4.05
CA SER A 692 6.41 -17.90 -3.86
C SER A 692 5.52 -17.80 -5.11
N LEU A 693 5.45 -16.62 -5.74
CA LEU A 693 4.70 -16.41 -6.99
C LEU A 693 5.26 -17.20 -8.17
N PHE A 694 6.58 -17.25 -8.34
CA PHE A 694 7.19 -18.12 -9.34
C PHE A 694 6.85 -19.59 -9.08
N THR A 695 6.99 -20.03 -7.83
CA THR A 695 6.72 -21.42 -7.42
C THR A 695 5.26 -21.82 -7.65
N LEU A 696 4.32 -20.92 -7.34
CA LEU A 696 2.87 -21.15 -7.54
C LEU A 696 2.46 -21.19 -9.02
N ASN A 697 3.23 -20.54 -9.90
CA ASN A 697 2.95 -20.44 -11.34
C ASN A 697 3.95 -21.24 -12.20
N MET A 698 4.62 -22.24 -11.63
CA MET A 698 5.64 -23.04 -12.33
C MET A 698 5.13 -23.70 -13.62
N SER A 699 3.84 -24.06 -13.69
CA SER A 699 3.26 -24.64 -14.91
C SER A 699 3.27 -23.65 -16.08
N LYS A 700 2.95 -22.38 -15.85
CA LYS A 700 3.02 -21.33 -16.87
C LYS A 700 4.47 -20.96 -17.19
N PHE A 701 5.33 -20.95 -16.18
CA PHE A 701 6.76 -20.75 -16.36
C PHE A 701 7.36 -21.80 -17.31
N GLN A 702 7.02 -23.08 -17.11
CA GLN A 702 7.44 -24.19 -17.98
C GLN A 702 6.89 -24.05 -19.41
N LYS A 703 5.62 -23.66 -19.57
CA LYS A 703 5.05 -23.38 -20.91
C LYS A 703 5.81 -22.27 -21.64
N MET A 704 6.26 -21.23 -20.93
CA MET A 704 7.08 -20.17 -21.52
C MET A 704 8.48 -20.67 -21.91
N GLU A 705 9.08 -21.55 -21.10
CA GLU A 705 10.35 -22.24 -21.39
C GLU A 705 10.25 -23.08 -22.67
N GLU A 706 9.17 -23.87 -22.80
CA GLU A 706 8.86 -24.67 -23.99
C GLU A 706 8.62 -23.81 -25.22
N ALA A 707 7.87 -22.71 -25.08
CA ALA A 707 7.62 -21.75 -26.16
C ALA A 707 8.94 -21.18 -26.71
N CYS A 708 9.86 -20.77 -25.83
CA CYS A 708 11.17 -20.26 -26.23
C CYS A 708 11.97 -21.33 -26.99
N GLY A 709 11.96 -22.58 -26.51
CA GLY A 709 12.62 -23.70 -27.17
C GLY A 709 12.06 -23.97 -28.57
N SER A 710 10.72 -23.97 -28.71
CA SER A 710 10.05 -24.15 -30.00
C SER A 710 10.38 -23.04 -30.99
N ILE A 711 10.36 -21.78 -30.54
CA ILE A 711 10.69 -20.62 -31.39
C ILE A 711 12.15 -20.65 -31.87
N ALA A 712 13.08 -21.09 -31.01
CA ALA A 712 14.50 -21.14 -31.36
C ALA A 712 14.84 -22.23 -32.40
N VAL A 713 14.04 -23.30 -32.49
CA VAL A 713 14.31 -24.47 -33.35
C VAL A 713 13.51 -24.42 -34.66
N TYR A 714 12.32 -23.81 -34.68
CA TYR A 714 11.42 -23.82 -35.84
C TYR A 714 11.61 -22.59 -36.75
N GLN A 715 12.02 -22.79 -38.00
CA GLN A 715 12.23 -21.72 -39.01
C GLN A 715 11.12 -21.63 -40.08
N GLY A 716 10.02 -22.39 -39.95
CA GLY A 716 8.90 -22.38 -40.89
C GLY A 716 7.81 -21.35 -40.54
N PRO A 717 6.84 -21.07 -41.43
CA PRO A 717 5.68 -20.22 -41.10
C PRO A 717 4.89 -20.86 -39.96
N GLN A 718 4.67 -20.09 -38.88
CA GLN A 718 3.93 -20.55 -37.70
C GLN A 718 2.55 -21.07 -38.13
N LYS A 719 2.34 -22.39 -38.01
CA LYS A 719 1.02 -23.01 -38.12
C LYS A 719 0.39 -23.00 -36.73
N ASP A 720 -0.78 -22.39 -36.67
CA ASP A 720 -1.76 -22.34 -35.58
C ASP A 720 -1.34 -21.53 -34.34
N ALA A 721 -2.04 -20.40 -34.15
CA ALA A 721 -1.75 -19.33 -33.19
C ALA A 721 -2.29 -19.58 -31.76
N ASP A 722 -2.52 -20.82 -31.35
CA ASP A 722 -3.48 -21.08 -30.26
C ASP A 722 -2.90 -21.55 -28.91
N ASP A 723 -1.64 -21.99 -28.79
CA ASP A 723 -1.07 -22.37 -27.47
C ASP A 723 -0.04 -21.39 -26.88
N TYR A 724 0.68 -20.64 -27.73
CA TYR A 724 1.79 -19.77 -27.30
C TYR A 724 1.54 -18.26 -27.48
N SER A 725 0.40 -17.86 -28.05
CA SER A 725 0.01 -16.46 -28.29
C SER A 725 -0.18 -15.63 -27.02
N HIS A 726 -0.12 -16.26 -25.85
CA HIS A 726 -0.29 -15.59 -24.56
C HIS A 726 0.97 -14.85 -24.07
N PHE A 727 2.17 -15.19 -24.53
CA PHE A 727 3.42 -14.56 -24.07
C PHE A 727 4.00 -13.58 -25.10
N ILE A 728 4.52 -12.46 -24.62
CA ILE A 728 5.31 -11.54 -25.45
C ILE A 728 6.79 -11.96 -25.35
N ILE A 729 7.33 -12.55 -26.41
CA ILE A 729 8.72 -13.02 -26.49
C ILE A 729 9.39 -12.35 -27.70
N GLU A 730 10.18 -11.29 -27.46
CA GLU A 730 10.91 -10.60 -28.55
C GLU A 730 12.21 -11.34 -28.94
N ASP A 731 12.87 -12.00 -27.98
CA ASP A 731 14.07 -12.80 -28.19
C ASP A 731 13.95 -14.11 -27.39
N SER A 732 13.73 -15.22 -28.09
CA SER A 732 13.55 -16.54 -27.47
C SER A 732 14.81 -17.06 -26.78
N VAL A 733 16.00 -16.74 -27.30
CA VAL A 733 17.28 -17.22 -26.75
C VAL A 733 17.62 -16.47 -25.47
N ALA A 734 17.49 -15.14 -25.48
CA ALA A 734 17.71 -14.31 -24.30
C ALA A 734 16.69 -14.66 -23.20
N THR A 735 15.42 -14.79 -23.56
CA THR A 735 14.34 -15.16 -22.63
C THR A 735 14.59 -16.54 -22.01
N PHE A 736 14.94 -17.55 -22.82
CA PHE A 736 15.28 -18.88 -22.33
C PHE A 736 16.44 -18.86 -21.34
N LYS A 737 17.49 -18.08 -21.61
CA LYS A 737 18.63 -17.93 -20.70
C LYS A 737 18.22 -17.36 -19.35
N THR A 738 17.37 -16.34 -19.32
CA THR A 738 16.83 -15.79 -18.07
C THR A 738 15.95 -16.80 -17.34
N LEU A 739 15.11 -17.56 -18.05
CA LEU A 739 14.32 -18.63 -17.47
C LEU A 739 15.20 -19.69 -16.79
N GLN A 740 16.30 -20.12 -17.43
CA GLN A 740 17.25 -21.05 -16.80
C GLN A 740 17.89 -20.47 -15.53
N GLN A 741 18.24 -19.18 -15.54
CA GLN A 741 18.78 -18.51 -14.35
C GLN A 741 17.77 -18.46 -13.20
N ILE A 742 16.51 -18.10 -13.50
CA ILE A 742 15.43 -18.09 -12.52
C ILE A 742 15.27 -19.50 -11.94
N LYS A 743 15.11 -20.53 -12.79
CA LYS A 743 14.92 -21.92 -12.39
C LYS A 743 16.02 -22.42 -11.45
N ALA A 744 17.29 -22.18 -11.80
CA ALA A 744 18.43 -22.56 -10.96
C ALA A 744 18.46 -21.84 -9.60
N ILE A 745 18.00 -20.59 -9.54
CA ILE A 745 17.87 -19.84 -8.29
C ILE A 745 16.71 -20.40 -7.44
N LEU A 746 15.56 -20.67 -8.05
CA LEU A 746 14.39 -21.22 -7.36
C LEU A 746 14.69 -22.61 -6.77
N GLU A 747 15.39 -23.47 -7.50
CA GLU A 747 15.83 -24.79 -7.02
C GLU A 747 16.77 -24.70 -5.82
N LYS A 748 17.69 -23.72 -5.81
CA LYS A 748 18.58 -23.49 -4.66
C LYS A 748 17.83 -22.91 -3.46
N LEU A 749 16.82 -22.08 -3.69
CA LEU A 749 15.97 -21.51 -2.64
C LEU A 749 14.98 -22.53 -2.06
N SER A 750 14.55 -23.52 -2.83
CA SER A 750 13.56 -24.51 -2.37
C SER A 750 14.10 -25.40 -1.26
N GLU A 751 15.37 -25.80 -1.32
CA GLU A 751 16.00 -26.66 -0.30
C GLU A 751 15.94 -26.08 1.13
N PRO A 752 16.38 -24.83 1.41
CA PRO A 752 16.28 -24.25 2.75
C PRO A 752 14.82 -24.02 3.18
N HIS A 753 13.91 -23.66 2.26
CA HIS A 753 12.48 -23.54 2.55
C HIS A 753 11.86 -24.90 2.95
N GLU A 754 12.19 -25.99 2.24
CA GLU A 754 11.76 -27.34 2.59
C GLU A 754 12.32 -27.80 3.94
N LYS A 755 13.61 -27.55 4.19
CA LYS A 755 14.25 -27.90 5.46
C LYS A 755 13.59 -27.18 6.62
N TYR A 756 13.24 -25.91 6.44
CA TYR A 756 12.48 -25.14 7.42
C TYR A 756 11.07 -25.71 7.63
N ARG A 757 10.35 -26.03 6.55
CA ARG A 757 9.01 -26.64 6.60
C ARG A 757 9.02 -27.98 7.35
N LYS A 758 10.02 -28.84 7.11
CA LYS A 758 10.20 -30.14 7.79
C LYS A 758 10.57 -30.00 9.28
N LYS A 759 11.43 -29.04 9.64
CA LYS A 759 11.73 -28.71 11.05
C LYS A 759 10.49 -28.21 11.80
N ARG A 760 9.63 -27.45 11.11
CA ARG A 760 8.42 -26.94 11.71
C ARG A 760 7.38 -28.04 11.97
N SER A 761 7.10 -28.90 10.99
CA SER A 761 6.13 -29.98 11.15
C SER A 761 6.53 -30.95 12.27
N THR A 762 7.83 -31.21 12.43
CA THR A 762 8.38 -31.99 13.54
C THR A 762 8.26 -31.26 14.89
N SER A 763 8.48 -29.93 14.94
CA SER A 763 8.31 -29.14 16.16
C SER A 763 6.84 -28.98 16.61
N GLU A 764 5.90 -28.87 15.66
CA GLU A 764 4.45 -28.81 15.96
C GLU A 764 3.96 -30.18 16.46
N SER A 765 4.48 -31.28 15.89
CA SER A 765 4.22 -32.64 16.37
C SER A 765 4.81 -32.89 17.77
N GLN A 766 6.01 -32.36 18.05
CA GLN A 766 6.63 -32.45 19.38
C GLN A 766 5.96 -31.55 20.41
N ARG A 767 5.49 -30.34 20.07
CA ARG A 767 4.70 -29.49 20.97
C ARG A 767 3.33 -30.08 21.31
N ALA A 768 2.75 -30.89 20.41
CA ALA A 768 1.55 -31.67 20.71
C ALA A 768 1.81 -32.86 21.67
N GLN A 769 3.07 -33.26 21.86
CA GLN A 769 3.48 -34.40 22.71
C GLN A 769 4.30 -33.99 23.96
N GLY A 770 4.87 -32.79 23.99
CA GLY A 770 5.75 -32.29 25.05
C GLY A 770 5.01 -31.59 26.18
N SER A 771 4.81 -32.30 27.29
CA SER A 771 4.52 -31.68 28.58
C SER A 771 5.74 -30.88 29.05
N ILE A 772 5.58 -29.57 29.25
CA ILE A 772 6.63 -28.73 29.85
C ILE A 772 6.65 -29.05 31.35
N ARG A 773 7.66 -29.82 31.80
CA ARG A 773 7.98 -30.00 33.22
C ARG A 773 8.75 -28.77 33.71
N PHE A 774 8.14 -27.96 34.56
CA PHE A 774 8.90 -27.05 35.43
C PHE A 774 9.41 -27.84 36.64
N SER A 775 10.74 -27.89 36.82
CA SER A 775 11.36 -28.34 38.07
C SER A 775 11.50 -27.12 38.97
N CYS A 776 10.72 -27.10 40.06
CA CYS A 776 10.91 -26.13 41.13
C CYS A 776 12.05 -26.65 42.03
N LYS A 777 13.20 -25.97 42.06
CA LYS A 777 14.16 -26.11 43.18
C LYS A 777 13.76 -25.12 44.27
N GLN A 778 13.72 -25.63 45.50
CA GLN A 778 13.23 -25.00 46.74
C GLN A 778 13.72 -23.59 46.99
#